data_AF-A0A930V1N1-F1
#
_entry.id   AF-A0A930V1N1-F1
#
_cell.length_a   1.000
_cell.length_b   1.000
_cell.length_c   1.000
_cell.angle_alpha   90.00
_cell.angle_beta   90.00
_cell.angle_gamma   90.00
#
_symmetry.space_group_name_H-M   'P 1'
#
loop_
_entity.id
_entity.type
_entity.pdbx_description
1 polymer ?
#
loop_
_entity_poly.entity_id
_entity_poly.type
_entity_poly.pdbx_seq_one_letter_code
_entity_poly.pdbx_strand_id
1 'polypeptide(L)'
;MTTTPTAARRPRHRARVAAALLLVTATAVGATSTATSARADDAVPLLTTESTAWSYLETGVDPSAGSADPLSWTADDFDDSAWKNAQGSFGAKGGKATGMGGGYAVDTLLQQYLPGGTVDVPTYFFRSSLDLTADQLAGWKSLTADVVYDDALVVYVNGTKVVGYEDSRVAEHDGNVGYAGDGGGDPDRSTFTIDPALLHAGENTVSVALYQDRSTSSDIYFDFLSLTPVSASAEATISDVFLNIGADESQRAVSWYSDSTSAEEAQLALTKDVTGGAFPARASSFPSTSGTATDGQNWHHATLTGLVPSTSYSYRVGSDADGWSETYTFETQATGDYGFLFIGDAQIGAGETVADTAGWVETMGKASGEFPDTSFVLSAGDQVNTASNELQYDGFLAPSQTKSLPFATNIGNHDVASKAYEQHFAMPNVSETAGRPDANRAGGDYWFLYQDTLYISFNSNDRDDAGHADFARKVIAEHGDEARWTVVTFHHSVYSVASHATDGDIVTRRAELPPVMSELDVDLVLMGHDHVYVRSYLMSGMTPVHTDEPVDGTVTPEGDEVLYVTANSSSGSKYYDIQSQDFAFSAVQNQEYTPNFTNVEVTADSIAMTTYRTADLSVVDEVTLSRPADPTEPPVDPTDPTTPPVDPTTPPVDPTTPPVDPGTGEPTAVPLSELTEATHTLVVTAVDEAEGTLTATVPRRLAGAALDWFVHSEPVYLGDDPSDDDGVLTLRLPEGLGAGTHTLVGQTDATGAETWGTFELTAASDPLPGTPGAGAGAGTGSEAGTGAGTSAGGSTATAQADGTLAFTGSDALPLAAGALLVLLAGLALVVRARRRRA
;
A
#
# COMPACT_ATOMS: atom_id res chain seq x y z
N MET A 1 -48.62 73.29 34.03
CA MET A 1 -49.31 72.01 33.81
C MET A 1 -48.22 70.96 33.59
N THR A 2 -47.70 70.34 34.66
CA THR A 2 -48.15 69.08 35.33
C THR A 2 -47.78 67.84 34.48
N THR A 3 -47.09 66.79 34.93
CA THR A 3 -46.55 66.35 36.24
C THR A 3 -45.78 65.02 36.03
N THR A 4 -44.69 64.79 36.76
CA THR A 4 -44.03 63.48 37.07
C THR A 4 -44.96 62.57 37.91
N PRO A 5 -44.72 61.24 38.18
CA PRO A 5 -43.64 60.80 39.11
C PRO A 5 -43.15 59.29 39.12
N THR A 6 -42.00 59.09 39.80
CA THR A 6 -41.61 58.05 40.80
C THR A 6 -41.23 56.58 40.52
N ALA A 7 -40.25 56.15 41.34
CA ALA A 7 -39.55 54.88 41.47
C ALA A 7 -40.19 53.85 42.43
N ALA A 8 -39.76 52.58 42.39
CA ALA A 8 -39.83 51.64 43.52
C ALA A 8 -38.80 50.47 43.45
N ARG A 9 -38.51 49.89 44.62
CA ARG A 9 -37.36 49.06 45.03
C ARG A 9 -37.53 47.53 44.82
N ARG A 10 -36.37 46.84 44.90
CA ARG A 10 -36.03 45.38 45.04
C ARG A 10 -36.94 44.53 45.97
N PRO A 11 -36.86 43.17 45.91
CA PRO A 11 -35.93 42.44 46.79
C PRO A 11 -35.19 41.22 46.18
N ARG A 12 -34.10 40.85 46.85
CA ARG A 12 -33.28 39.62 46.69
C ARG A 12 -34.03 38.41 47.27
N HIS A 13 -33.88 37.22 46.67
CA HIS A 13 -33.92 35.96 47.42
C HIS A 13 -32.99 34.90 46.82
N ARG A 14 -32.29 34.23 47.75
CA ARG A 14 -31.29 33.17 47.60
C ARG A 14 -31.95 31.86 47.13
N ALA A 15 -31.33 31.14 46.20
CA ALA A 15 -31.62 29.73 45.95
C ALA A 15 -30.59 28.87 46.69
N ARG A 16 -31.10 27.96 47.52
CA ARG A 16 -30.35 26.99 48.32
C ARG A 16 -30.12 25.72 47.50
N VAL A 17 -28.91 25.19 47.64
CA VAL A 17 -28.50 23.83 47.32
C VAL A 17 -29.36 22.83 48.09
N ALA A 18 -29.81 21.77 47.42
CA ALA A 18 -30.31 20.55 48.05
C ALA A 18 -29.71 19.35 47.31
N ALA A 19 -28.77 18.69 47.98
CA ALA A 19 -28.19 17.41 47.59
C ALA A 19 -29.20 16.29 47.89
N ALA A 20 -29.40 15.39 46.93
CA ALA A 20 -30.09 14.12 47.15
C ALA A 20 -29.06 12.99 47.00
N LEU A 21 -28.76 12.36 48.13
CA LEU A 21 -27.92 11.18 48.29
C LEU A 21 -28.76 9.95 47.87
N LEU A 22 -28.33 9.18 46.87
CA LEU A 22 -28.85 7.84 46.64
C LEU A 22 -27.75 6.81 46.90
N LEU A 23 -27.98 6.04 47.97
CA LEU A 23 -27.18 4.92 48.42
C LEU A 23 -27.56 3.70 47.57
N VAL A 24 -26.61 3.13 46.82
CA VAL A 24 -26.76 1.81 46.21
C VAL A 24 -25.71 0.89 46.81
N THR A 25 -26.21 -0.16 47.45
CA THR A 25 -25.51 -1.26 48.09
C THR A 25 -24.70 -2.09 47.09
N ALA A 26 -23.40 -2.26 47.36
CA ALA A 26 -22.54 -3.18 46.65
C ALA A 26 -22.84 -4.63 47.07
N THR A 27 -23.30 -5.45 46.13
CA THR A 27 -23.21 -6.92 46.20
C THR A 27 -21.94 -7.35 45.49
N ALA A 28 -21.00 -7.89 46.27
CA ALA A 28 -19.78 -8.52 45.78
C ALA A 28 -20.14 -9.81 45.02
N VAL A 29 -19.82 -9.86 43.73
CA VAL A 29 -19.64 -11.09 42.96
C VAL A 29 -18.19 -11.07 42.52
N GLY A 30 -17.41 -12.06 42.99
CA GLY A 30 -16.00 -12.19 42.67
C GLY A 30 -15.83 -12.46 41.18
N ALA A 31 -15.34 -11.45 40.46
CA ALA A 31 -14.72 -11.64 39.16
C ALA A 31 -13.23 -11.91 39.41
N THR A 32 -12.78 -13.08 38.98
CA THR A 32 -11.37 -13.41 38.85
C THR A 32 -10.70 -12.35 37.99
N SER A 33 -9.77 -11.61 38.57
CA SER A 33 -8.87 -10.73 37.85
C SER A 33 -8.05 -11.56 36.87
N THR A 34 -8.43 -11.55 35.59
CA THR A 34 -7.43 -11.66 34.53
C THR A 34 -6.60 -10.40 34.66
N ALA A 35 -5.40 -10.56 35.22
CA ALA A 35 -4.39 -9.53 35.14
C ALA A 35 -4.11 -9.31 33.65
N THR A 36 -4.75 -8.32 33.07
CA THR A 36 -4.14 -7.60 31.95
C THR A 36 -2.82 -7.09 32.50
N SER A 37 -1.70 -7.64 32.01
CA SER A 37 -0.42 -6.98 32.17
C SER A 37 -0.63 -5.56 31.66
N ALA A 38 -0.60 -4.60 32.59
CA ALA A 38 -0.48 -3.21 32.23
C ALA A 38 0.76 -3.11 31.32
N ARG A 39 0.57 -2.54 30.13
CA ARG A 39 1.67 -2.12 29.27
C ARG A 39 2.62 -1.29 30.15
N ALA A 40 3.89 -1.68 30.19
CA ALA A 40 4.89 -1.03 31.02
C ALA A 40 5.07 0.42 30.57
N ASP A 41 5.01 1.35 31.54
CA ASP A 41 5.40 2.77 31.48
C ASP A 41 4.88 3.60 30.28
N ASP A 42 3.67 4.18 30.42
CA ASP A 42 3.33 5.37 29.63
C ASP A 42 4.30 6.50 30.04
N ALA A 43 5.28 6.77 29.19
CA ALA A 43 6.24 7.84 29.40
C ALA A 43 5.50 9.19 29.54
N VAL A 44 5.82 9.94 30.60
CA VAL A 44 5.24 11.27 30.82
C VAL A 44 5.91 12.27 29.87
N PRO A 45 5.15 13.00 29.04
CA PRO A 45 5.72 14.03 28.18
C PRO A 45 6.49 15.09 28.99
N LEU A 46 7.68 15.44 28.52
CA LEU A 46 8.53 16.50 29.08
C LEU A 46 8.03 17.89 28.71
N LEU A 47 7.51 18.04 27.49
CA LEU A 47 6.85 19.25 27.00
C LEU A 47 5.43 18.88 26.58
N THR A 48 4.47 19.78 26.83
CA THR A 48 3.12 19.74 26.24
C THR A 48 2.60 21.15 25.98
N THR A 49 1.56 21.29 25.14
CA THR A 49 0.82 22.55 24.95
C THR A 49 0.40 23.19 26.27
N GLU A 50 -0.14 22.39 27.19
CA GLU A 50 -0.73 22.91 28.44
C GLU A 50 0.32 23.28 29.51
N SER A 51 1.47 22.60 29.53
CA SER A 51 2.43 22.70 30.63
C SER A 51 3.68 23.51 30.31
N THR A 52 4.05 23.61 29.04
CA THR A 52 5.30 24.27 28.62
C THR A 52 5.15 25.78 28.62
N ALA A 53 6.06 26.46 29.30
CA ALA A 53 6.22 27.91 29.18
C ALA A 53 7.32 28.23 28.17
N TRP A 54 6.98 29.00 27.16
CA TRP A 54 7.92 29.45 26.14
C TRP A 54 8.31 30.91 26.37
N SER A 55 9.60 31.18 26.45
CA SER A 55 10.16 32.51 26.22
C SER A 55 10.13 32.78 24.72
N TYR A 56 9.55 33.90 24.27
CA TYR A 56 9.38 34.17 22.84
C TYR A 56 9.64 35.63 22.44
N LEU A 57 10.13 35.80 21.21
CA LEU A 57 10.44 37.07 20.56
C LEU A 57 9.67 37.19 19.23
N GLU A 58 8.90 38.27 19.11
CA GLU A 58 7.98 38.52 17.98
C GLU A 58 8.20 39.91 17.34
N THR A 59 9.42 40.41 17.41
CA THR A 59 9.75 41.79 16.99
C THR A 59 10.30 41.91 15.58
N GLY A 60 10.61 40.77 14.93
CA GLY A 60 11.34 40.74 13.66
C GLY A 60 12.81 41.18 13.79
N VAL A 61 13.36 41.15 14.99
CA VAL A 61 14.78 41.46 15.27
C VAL A 61 15.53 40.15 15.43
N ASP A 62 16.70 40.05 14.80
CA ASP A 62 17.57 38.90 14.95
C ASP A 62 18.13 38.84 16.38
N PRO A 63 17.85 37.78 17.15
CA PRO A 63 18.30 37.65 18.53
C PRO A 63 19.82 37.50 18.67
N SER A 64 20.51 37.06 17.61
CA SER A 64 21.97 36.96 17.55
C SER A 64 22.62 38.15 16.83
N ALA A 65 21.89 39.24 16.58
CA ALA A 65 22.43 40.41 15.90
C ALA A 65 23.72 40.92 16.55
N GLY A 66 24.82 40.93 15.78
CA GLY A 66 26.13 41.38 16.23
C GLY A 66 26.95 40.34 17.01
N SER A 67 26.43 39.12 17.17
CA SER A 67 27.20 37.95 17.59
C SER A 67 28.14 37.48 16.47
N ALA A 68 29.24 36.83 16.84
CA ALA A 68 30.11 36.14 15.90
C ALA A 68 29.51 34.79 15.44
N ASP A 69 28.61 34.23 16.25
CA ASP A 69 27.86 33.02 15.96
C ASP A 69 26.40 33.39 15.67
N PRO A 70 25.91 33.23 14.43
CA PRO A 70 24.53 33.55 14.09
C PRO A 70 23.52 32.68 14.86
N LEU A 71 23.92 31.51 15.38
CA LEU A 71 23.04 30.64 16.16
C LEU A 71 23.22 30.79 17.66
N SER A 72 23.92 31.83 18.14
CA SER A 72 24.13 32.01 19.59
C SER A 72 22.83 32.07 20.41
N TRP A 73 21.71 32.43 19.79
CA TRP A 73 20.39 32.44 20.41
C TRP A 73 19.80 31.05 20.69
N THR A 74 20.37 29.97 20.16
CA THR A 74 19.91 28.59 20.40
C THR A 74 20.75 27.87 21.45
N ALA A 75 21.83 28.49 21.92
CA ALA A 75 22.72 27.95 22.94
C ALA A 75 22.14 28.06 24.36
N ASP A 76 22.64 27.22 25.27
CA ASP A 76 22.13 27.11 26.64
C ASP A 76 22.37 28.37 27.49
N ASP A 77 23.44 29.11 27.19
CA ASP A 77 23.85 30.29 27.96
C ASP A 77 23.30 31.62 27.41
N PHE A 78 22.42 31.59 26.42
CA PHE A 78 21.80 32.79 25.87
C PHE A 78 20.80 33.42 26.86
N ASP A 79 20.90 34.74 27.05
CA ASP A 79 20.03 35.51 27.94
C ASP A 79 18.75 35.97 27.21
N ASP A 80 17.67 35.21 27.40
CA ASP A 80 16.33 35.52 26.91
C ASP A 80 15.43 36.20 27.96
N SER A 81 15.99 36.70 29.09
CA SER A 81 15.20 37.26 30.19
C SER A 81 14.38 38.51 29.81
N ALA A 82 14.71 39.14 28.68
CA ALA A 82 13.97 40.26 28.11
C ALA A 82 12.81 39.85 27.19
N TRP A 83 12.68 38.56 26.87
CA TRP A 83 11.67 38.03 25.97
C TRP A 83 10.31 37.93 26.67
N LYS A 84 9.25 37.81 25.89
CA LYS A 84 7.90 37.57 26.42
C LYS A 84 7.81 36.12 26.89
N ASN A 85 6.85 35.80 27.76
CA ASN A 85 6.63 34.44 28.22
C ASN A 85 5.13 34.09 28.19
N ALA A 86 4.79 32.92 27.67
CA ALA A 86 3.43 32.40 27.65
C ALA A 86 3.39 30.86 27.53
N GLN A 87 2.21 30.28 27.69
CA GLN A 87 1.92 28.85 27.52
C GLN A 87 0.81 28.67 26.47
N GLY A 88 0.57 27.43 26.03
CA GLY A 88 -0.41 27.10 25.02
C GLY A 88 0.09 27.35 23.60
N SER A 89 -0.84 27.32 22.66
CA SER A 89 -0.56 27.60 21.25
C SER A 89 -0.34 29.09 20.98
N PHE A 90 0.37 29.40 19.90
CA PHE A 90 0.70 30.74 19.43
C PHE A 90 0.14 30.95 18.03
N GLY A 91 -0.40 32.13 17.73
CA GLY A 91 -0.81 32.42 16.37
C GLY A 91 -1.56 33.73 16.18
N ALA A 92 -1.88 34.02 14.92
CA ALA A 92 -2.72 35.15 14.53
C ALA A 92 -3.30 34.92 13.13
N LYS A 93 -4.55 35.33 12.89
CA LYS A 93 -5.12 35.49 11.54
C LYS A 93 -5.64 36.92 11.36
N GLY A 94 -5.06 37.66 10.42
CA GLY A 94 -5.36 39.08 10.25
C GLY A 94 -5.18 39.90 11.56
N GLY A 95 -4.18 39.55 12.37
CA GLY A 95 -3.85 40.15 13.65
C GLY A 95 -4.80 39.77 14.81
N LYS A 96 -5.52 38.66 14.71
CA LYS A 96 -6.50 38.21 15.72
C LYS A 96 -6.27 36.76 16.12
N ALA A 97 -6.60 36.41 17.36
CA ALA A 97 -6.57 35.03 17.87
C ALA A 97 -7.77 34.17 17.41
N THR A 98 -8.53 34.63 16.41
CA THR A 98 -9.73 33.94 15.93
C THR A 98 -9.76 33.93 14.41
N GLY A 99 -10.37 32.89 13.84
CA GLY A 99 -10.52 32.75 12.39
C GLY A 99 -9.61 31.71 11.76
N MET A 100 -8.73 31.05 12.52
CA MET A 100 -7.83 29.99 12.05
C MET A 100 -8.55 28.73 11.50
N GLY A 101 -9.85 28.56 11.77
CA GLY A 101 -10.60 27.34 11.39
C GLY A 101 -10.92 26.46 12.60
N GLY A 102 -11.53 25.30 12.36
CA GLY A 102 -11.87 24.34 13.41
C GLY A 102 -10.71 23.38 13.66
N GLY A 103 -9.95 23.59 14.72
CA GLY A 103 -8.80 22.72 15.08
C GLY A 103 -7.64 23.49 15.71
N TYR A 104 -7.44 24.75 15.29
CA TYR A 104 -6.28 25.56 15.66
C TYR A 104 -6.67 26.69 16.62
N ALA A 105 -6.99 26.34 17.86
CA ALA A 105 -7.21 27.35 18.90
C ALA A 105 -5.92 28.14 19.14
N VAL A 106 -6.03 29.46 19.34
CA VAL A 106 -4.90 30.35 19.65
C VAL A 106 -5.01 30.81 21.10
N ASP A 107 -4.16 30.29 21.97
CA ASP A 107 -4.08 30.70 23.38
C ASP A 107 -3.30 32.01 23.55
N THR A 108 -2.21 32.15 22.81
CA THR A 108 -1.33 33.31 22.81
C THR A 108 -1.35 34.02 21.46
N LEU A 109 -1.87 35.25 21.43
CA LEU A 109 -1.90 36.08 20.23
C LEU A 109 -0.50 36.60 19.90
N LEU A 110 0.02 36.24 18.72
CA LEU A 110 1.26 36.79 18.18
C LEU A 110 1.05 38.16 17.52
N GLN A 111 2.08 39.00 17.59
CA GLN A 111 2.15 40.24 16.84
C GLN A 111 2.44 39.94 15.37
N GLN A 112 1.38 39.79 14.58
CA GLN A 112 1.52 39.48 13.15
C GLN A 112 2.26 40.55 12.35
N TYR A 113 2.07 41.84 12.68
CA TYR A 113 2.58 42.95 11.86
C TYR A 113 3.74 43.71 12.50
N LEU A 114 4.74 44.06 11.68
CA LEU A 114 5.77 45.04 12.01
C LEU A 114 5.17 46.44 12.23
N PRO A 115 5.89 47.36 12.90
CA PRO A 115 5.45 48.74 13.07
C PRO A 115 5.08 49.41 11.73
N GLY A 116 3.81 49.74 11.56
CA GLY A 116 3.24 50.20 10.28
C GLY A 116 2.01 49.42 9.85
N GLY A 117 1.85 48.17 10.33
CA GLY A 117 0.60 47.42 10.30
C GLY A 117 0.22 46.76 8.97
N THR A 118 1.15 46.68 8.01
CA THR A 118 0.89 46.12 6.67
C THR A 118 1.93 45.10 6.21
N VAL A 119 3.01 44.93 6.96
CA VAL A 119 4.10 44.00 6.64
C VAL A 119 4.21 43.05 7.81
N ASP A 120 4.20 41.75 7.54
CA ASP A 120 4.26 40.74 8.58
C ASP A 120 5.64 40.66 9.23
N VAL A 121 5.66 40.31 10.52
CA VAL A 121 6.88 39.90 11.21
C VAL A 121 7.42 38.65 10.51
N PRO A 122 8.66 38.66 9.97
CA PRO A 122 9.15 37.55 9.17
C PRO A 122 9.38 36.26 9.97
N THR A 123 9.91 36.41 11.18
CA THR A 123 10.35 35.26 12.00
C THR A 123 10.06 35.52 13.48
N TYR A 124 9.63 34.46 14.16
CA TYR A 124 9.38 34.40 15.59
C TYR A 124 10.33 33.38 16.22
N PHE A 125 10.83 33.68 17.41
CA PHE A 125 11.78 32.82 18.12
C PHE A 125 11.19 32.38 19.44
N PHE A 126 11.36 31.11 19.79
CA PHE A 126 10.89 30.51 21.03
C PHE A 126 12.01 29.74 21.71
N ARG A 127 12.03 29.75 23.04
CA ARG A 127 12.96 29.00 23.89
C ARG A 127 12.22 28.41 25.09
N SER A 128 12.56 27.18 25.44
CA SER A 128 12.11 26.51 26.67
C SER A 128 13.22 25.60 27.20
N SER A 129 13.25 25.37 28.50
CA SER A 129 14.30 24.60 29.17
C SER A 129 13.76 23.32 29.82
N LEU A 130 14.60 22.28 29.81
CA LEU A 130 14.33 20.95 30.34
C LEU A 130 15.44 20.55 31.33
N ASP A 131 15.10 20.19 32.57
CA ASP A 131 16.08 19.67 33.53
C ASP A 131 16.03 18.14 33.56
N LEU A 132 17.13 17.49 33.20
CA LEU A 132 17.23 16.04 32.99
C LEU A 132 18.28 15.41 33.90
N THR A 133 17.98 14.24 34.45
CA THR A 133 18.96 13.44 35.20
C THR A 133 19.75 12.50 34.29
N ALA A 134 20.95 12.11 34.71
CA ALA A 134 21.74 11.11 33.99
C ALA A 134 21.01 9.75 33.90
N ASP A 135 20.24 9.39 34.92
CA ASP A 135 19.46 8.14 34.94
C ASP A 135 18.30 8.17 33.94
N GLN A 136 17.65 9.32 33.75
CA GLN A 136 16.63 9.51 32.71
C GLN A 136 17.24 9.31 31.32
N LEU A 137 18.34 9.99 31.02
CA LEU A 137 19.01 9.88 29.72
C LEU A 137 19.49 8.46 29.41
N ALA A 138 20.04 7.77 30.40
CA ALA A 138 20.48 6.38 30.23
C ALA A 138 19.32 5.40 29.99
N GLY A 139 18.09 5.78 30.35
CA GLY A 139 16.89 4.97 30.18
C GLY A 139 16.17 5.20 28.86
N TRP A 140 16.64 6.10 27.99
CA TRP A 140 15.94 6.49 26.76
C TRP A 140 16.75 6.12 25.51
N LYS A 141 16.06 5.66 24.47
CA LYS A 141 16.65 5.47 23.12
C LYS A 141 16.42 6.67 22.20
N SER A 142 15.31 7.38 22.38
CA SER A 142 14.94 8.58 21.64
C SER A 142 13.97 9.45 22.44
N LEU A 143 13.68 10.64 21.95
CA LEU A 143 12.51 11.42 22.37
C LEU A 143 11.71 11.79 21.13
N THR A 144 10.40 11.58 21.15
CA THR A 144 9.50 11.91 20.03
C THR A 144 8.77 13.20 20.32
N ALA A 145 8.83 14.14 19.37
CA ALA A 145 8.15 15.42 19.42
C ALA A 145 7.00 15.45 18.40
N ASP A 146 5.96 16.22 18.72
CA ASP A 146 4.80 16.47 17.88
C ASP A 146 4.51 17.97 17.89
N VAL A 147 4.44 18.58 16.71
CA VAL A 147 4.34 20.03 16.51
C VAL A 147 3.29 20.35 15.46
N VAL A 148 2.63 21.49 15.62
CA VAL A 148 1.78 22.10 14.60
C VAL A 148 2.36 23.47 14.27
N TYR A 149 2.54 23.77 12.99
CA TYR A 149 3.11 25.04 12.55
C TYR A 149 2.44 25.49 11.25
N ASP A 150 2.52 26.79 10.99
CA ASP A 150 2.10 27.40 9.74
C ASP A 150 3.33 27.95 9.03
N ASP A 151 3.35 27.84 7.71
CA ASP A 151 4.44 28.22 6.81
C ASP A 151 5.76 27.43 6.97
N ALA A 152 6.65 27.74 7.92
CA ALA A 152 7.90 27.00 8.11
C ALA A 152 8.45 27.01 9.54
N LEU A 153 9.14 25.93 9.92
CA LEU A 153 9.62 25.69 11.28
C LEU A 153 11.06 25.16 11.28
N VAL A 154 11.91 25.64 12.19
CA VAL A 154 13.22 25.03 12.48
C VAL A 154 13.40 24.84 13.98
N VAL A 155 13.79 23.64 14.40
CA VAL A 155 13.98 23.27 15.80
C VAL A 155 15.44 22.97 16.11
N TYR A 156 15.92 23.48 17.24
CA TYR A 156 17.25 23.26 17.77
C TYR A 156 17.20 22.73 19.20
N VAL A 157 18.16 21.88 19.55
CA VAL A 157 18.40 21.39 20.91
C VAL A 157 19.86 21.68 21.27
N ASN A 158 20.08 22.42 22.36
CA ASN A 158 21.41 22.81 22.86
C ASN A 158 22.32 23.34 21.74
N GLY A 159 21.81 24.25 20.91
CA GLY A 159 22.54 24.83 19.77
C GLY A 159 22.57 24.00 18.48
N THR A 160 22.17 22.72 18.51
CA THR A 160 22.23 21.83 17.35
C THR A 160 20.87 21.78 16.65
N LYS A 161 20.84 21.98 15.33
CA LYS A 161 19.62 21.83 14.52
C LYS A 161 19.19 20.36 14.53
N VAL A 162 17.94 20.10 14.92
CA VAL A 162 17.34 18.75 14.93
C VAL A 162 16.50 18.54 13.68
N VAL A 163 15.61 19.48 13.35
CA VAL A 163 14.72 19.38 12.20
C VAL A 163 14.43 20.75 11.59
N GLY A 164 14.08 20.77 10.31
CA GLY A 164 13.50 21.92 9.63
C GLY A 164 12.40 21.45 8.68
N TYR A 165 11.26 22.12 8.70
CA TYR A 165 10.13 21.88 7.81
C TYR A 165 9.84 23.13 6.98
N GLU A 166 9.67 22.92 5.67
CA GLU A 166 9.52 23.99 4.67
C GLU A 166 10.61 25.08 4.77
N ASP A 167 11.80 24.66 5.19
CA ASP A 167 12.90 25.54 5.57
C ASP A 167 13.91 25.78 4.44
N SER A 168 13.58 25.35 3.22
CA SER A 168 14.44 25.46 2.03
C SER A 168 14.92 26.90 1.80
N ARG A 169 14.06 27.88 2.04
CA ARG A 169 14.33 29.31 1.89
C ARG A 169 15.01 29.95 3.11
N VAL A 170 15.19 29.23 4.22
CA VAL A 170 15.89 29.78 5.39
C VAL A 170 17.35 30.10 5.04
N ALA A 171 17.98 29.29 4.20
CA ALA A 171 19.36 29.49 3.75
C ALA A 171 19.55 30.70 2.80
N GLU A 172 18.47 31.33 2.34
CA GLU A 172 18.52 32.50 1.43
C GLU A 172 18.80 33.81 2.16
N HIS A 173 18.67 33.82 3.49
CA HIS A 173 18.78 35.02 4.31
C HIS A 173 20.13 35.10 5.04
N ASP A 174 20.69 36.31 5.13
CA ASP A 174 21.85 36.59 5.99
C ASP A 174 21.37 36.75 7.45
N GLY A 175 21.44 35.67 8.23
CA GLY A 175 21.06 35.65 9.65
C GLY A 175 19.80 34.85 9.93
N ASN A 176 19.12 35.14 11.04
CA ASN A 176 17.96 34.35 11.50
C ASN A 176 16.59 34.91 11.08
N VAL A 177 16.55 36.09 10.45
CA VAL A 177 15.27 36.78 10.15
C VAL A 177 15.05 36.81 8.65
N GLY A 178 13.94 36.23 8.21
CA GLY A 178 13.53 36.16 6.82
C GLY A 178 12.15 35.52 6.67
N TYR A 179 11.72 35.36 5.42
CA TYR A 179 10.49 34.64 5.10
C TYR A 179 10.84 33.26 4.53
N ALA A 180 10.15 32.21 4.97
CA ALA A 180 10.33 30.83 4.53
C ALA A 180 9.00 30.07 4.68
N GLY A 181 8.83 28.98 3.93
CA GLY A 181 7.54 28.29 3.73
C GLY A 181 7.18 28.17 2.26
N ASP A 182 6.12 27.44 1.94
CA ASP A 182 5.66 27.23 0.57
C ASP A 182 4.28 27.85 0.30
N GLY A 183 3.76 28.64 1.24
CA GLY A 183 2.49 29.35 1.13
C GLY A 183 1.27 28.44 1.25
N GLY A 184 1.36 27.45 2.16
CA GLY A 184 0.28 26.54 2.52
C GLY A 184 -0.98 27.26 3.00
N GLY A 185 -2.09 26.52 3.05
CA GLY A 185 -3.40 27.05 3.44
C GLY A 185 -3.69 26.92 4.93
N ASP A 186 -3.66 25.70 5.44
CA ASP A 186 -3.90 25.37 6.84
C ASP A 186 -2.59 24.94 7.51
N PRO A 187 -2.42 25.17 8.84
CA PRO A 187 -1.26 24.70 9.58
C PRO A 187 -1.01 23.19 9.42
N ASP A 188 0.24 22.81 9.25
CA ASP A 188 0.69 21.42 9.16
C ASP A 188 1.06 20.86 10.53
N ARG A 189 0.85 19.55 10.70
CA ARG A 189 1.31 18.80 11.87
C ARG A 189 2.44 17.89 11.46
N SER A 190 3.51 17.85 12.24
CA SER A 190 4.65 16.98 11.97
C SER A 190 5.21 16.41 13.28
N THR A 191 5.81 15.24 13.18
CA THR A 191 6.54 14.56 14.26
C THR A 191 8.02 14.50 13.93
N PHE A 192 8.88 14.47 14.94
CA PHE A 192 10.32 14.23 14.76
C PHE A 192 10.92 13.57 16.00
N THR A 193 12.11 12.99 15.85
CA THR A 193 12.85 12.41 16.97
C THR A 193 14.07 13.25 17.36
N ILE A 194 14.41 13.24 18.64
CA ILE A 194 15.63 13.81 19.20
C ILE A 194 16.49 12.66 19.72
N ASP A 195 17.74 12.61 19.24
CA ASP A 195 18.77 11.72 19.76
C ASP A 195 19.15 12.14 21.20
N PRO A 196 19.04 11.26 22.22
CA PRO A 196 19.46 11.57 23.58
C PRO A 196 20.92 11.99 23.70
N ALA A 197 21.78 11.69 22.71
CA ALA A 197 23.16 12.16 22.65
C ALA A 197 23.30 13.69 22.46
N LEU A 198 22.24 14.36 22.00
CA LEU A 198 22.17 15.83 21.95
C LEU A 198 21.86 16.45 23.32
N LEU A 199 21.43 15.64 24.28
CA LEU A 199 21.05 16.06 25.63
C LEU A 199 22.15 15.73 26.64
N HIS A 200 22.12 16.43 27.78
CA HIS A 200 23.01 16.17 28.90
C HIS A 200 22.29 16.28 30.23
N ALA A 201 22.89 15.71 31.29
CA ALA A 201 22.37 15.88 32.63
C ALA A 201 22.41 17.36 33.03
N GLY A 202 21.34 17.84 33.66
CA GLY A 202 21.09 19.24 33.97
C GLY A 202 20.14 19.89 32.97
N GLU A 203 20.24 21.22 32.86
CA GLU A 203 19.39 22.04 32.01
C GLU A 203 19.77 21.88 30.52
N ASN A 204 18.78 21.64 29.67
CA ASN A 204 18.87 21.58 28.21
C ASN A 204 17.89 22.58 27.62
N THR A 205 18.21 23.15 26.46
CA THR A 205 17.39 24.16 25.80
C THR A 205 16.78 23.63 24.50
N VAL A 206 15.47 23.77 24.36
CA VAL A 206 14.76 23.61 23.08
C VAL A 206 14.48 24.99 22.52
N SER A 207 14.96 25.26 21.31
CA SER A 207 14.78 26.53 20.61
C SER A 207 14.06 26.32 19.28
N VAL A 208 13.13 27.21 18.95
CA VAL A 208 12.31 27.11 17.73
C VAL A 208 12.33 28.45 16.99
N ALA A 209 12.57 28.40 15.69
CA ALA A 209 12.37 29.53 14.77
C ALA A 209 11.17 29.21 13.86
N LEU A 210 10.15 30.05 13.93
CA LEU A 210 8.92 29.95 13.13
C LEU A 210 8.92 31.09 12.11
N TYR A 211 8.75 30.77 10.83
CA TYR A 211 8.84 31.72 9.73
C TYR A 211 7.48 31.89 9.07
N GLN A 212 7.19 33.12 8.65
CA GLN A 212 6.11 33.41 7.70
C GLN A 212 6.60 33.15 6.28
N ASP A 213 5.73 32.71 5.38
CA ASP A 213 6.06 32.46 3.96
C ASP A 213 6.43 33.75 3.21
N ARG A 214 5.74 34.85 3.54
CA ARG A 214 5.90 36.13 2.84
C ARG A 214 5.42 37.32 3.67
N SER A 215 5.73 38.52 3.19
CA SER A 215 5.40 39.79 3.85
C SER A 215 3.91 40.13 3.99
N THR A 216 3.05 39.32 3.39
CA THR A 216 1.59 39.49 3.37
C THR A 216 0.89 38.14 3.58
N SER A 217 1.46 37.29 4.43
CA SER A 217 0.82 36.03 4.86
C SER A 217 -0.45 36.36 5.66
N SER A 218 -1.48 35.53 5.52
CA SER A 218 -2.78 35.80 6.15
C SER A 218 -2.82 35.41 7.63
N ASP A 219 -2.00 34.44 8.01
CA ASP A 219 -1.99 33.77 9.29
C ASP A 219 -0.56 33.53 9.77
N ILE A 220 -0.44 32.97 10.98
CA ILE A 220 0.73 32.28 11.49
C ILE A 220 0.27 31.40 12.66
N TYR A 221 0.86 30.22 12.84
CA TYR A 221 0.54 29.31 13.93
C TYR A 221 1.75 28.52 14.42
N PHE A 222 1.79 28.25 15.72
CA PHE A 222 2.74 27.33 16.34
C PHE A 222 2.15 26.71 17.61
N ASP A 223 2.21 25.39 17.70
CA ASP A 223 1.94 24.63 18.91
C ASP A 223 2.96 23.50 19.05
N PHE A 224 3.51 23.32 20.26
CA PHE A 224 4.39 22.20 20.58
C PHE A 224 3.59 21.20 21.41
N LEU A 225 2.92 20.29 20.71
CA LEU A 225 1.91 19.40 21.29
C LEU A 225 2.50 18.49 22.36
N SER A 226 3.64 17.85 22.06
CA SER A 226 4.33 17.02 23.03
C SER A 226 5.82 16.82 22.73
N LEU A 227 6.62 16.57 23.77
CA LEU A 227 7.94 15.94 23.68
C LEU A 227 7.97 14.77 24.66
N THR A 228 7.98 13.54 24.17
CA THR A 228 7.83 12.34 25.00
C THR A 228 9.05 11.43 24.88
N PRO A 229 9.71 11.04 25.98
CA PRO A 229 10.85 10.15 25.91
C PRO A 229 10.43 8.71 25.61
N VAL A 230 11.22 8.01 24.81
CA VAL A 230 11.02 6.61 24.44
C VAL A 230 12.00 5.76 25.24
N SER A 231 11.48 4.82 26.03
CA SER A 231 12.30 3.91 26.84
C SER A 231 13.27 3.12 25.95
N ALA A 232 14.50 2.90 26.43
CA ALA A 232 15.48 2.05 25.77
C ALA A 232 15.01 0.58 25.63
N SER A 233 14.00 0.17 26.39
CA SER A 233 13.37 -1.15 26.26
C SER A 233 12.05 -1.12 25.49
N ALA A 234 11.63 0.02 24.96
CA ALA A 234 10.43 0.11 24.14
C ALA A 234 10.72 -0.51 22.77
N GLU A 235 9.77 -1.28 22.26
CA GLU A 235 9.77 -1.67 20.86
C GLU A 235 9.60 -0.43 19.98
N ALA A 236 10.09 -0.49 18.74
CA ALA A 236 9.91 0.54 17.74
C ALA A 236 8.43 0.70 17.39
N THR A 237 8.08 1.95 17.09
CA THR A 237 6.79 2.27 16.50
C THR A 237 6.88 1.94 15.02
N ILE A 238 6.05 0.99 14.57
CA ILE A 238 5.92 0.64 13.16
C ILE A 238 4.57 1.16 12.67
N SER A 239 4.59 1.94 11.60
CA SER A 239 3.41 2.53 10.95
C SER A 239 3.46 2.30 9.44
N ASP A 240 2.43 2.77 8.74
CA ASP A 240 2.39 2.85 7.27
C ASP A 240 2.67 1.52 6.54
N VAL A 241 2.33 0.40 7.20
CA VAL A 241 2.49 -0.93 6.60
C VAL A 241 1.54 -1.07 5.42
N PHE A 242 2.11 -1.28 4.24
CA PHE A 242 1.38 -1.32 2.98
C PHE A 242 1.89 -2.45 2.07
N LEU A 243 0.96 -3.20 1.50
CA LEU A 243 1.23 -4.30 0.59
C LEU A 243 1.15 -3.81 -0.86
N ASN A 244 2.26 -3.91 -1.57
CA ASN A 244 2.46 -3.48 -2.94
C ASN A 244 2.47 -4.68 -3.90
N ILE A 245 2.13 -4.43 -5.15
CA ILE A 245 2.30 -5.40 -6.23
C ILE A 245 3.79 -5.78 -6.38
N GLY A 246 4.08 -7.03 -6.71
CA GLY A 246 5.42 -7.48 -7.09
C GLY A 246 5.65 -7.38 -8.60
N ALA A 247 6.86 -7.73 -9.05
CA ALA A 247 7.17 -7.76 -10.48
C ALA A 247 6.34 -8.80 -11.25
N ASP A 248 5.92 -9.86 -10.56
CA ASP A 248 5.06 -10.93 -11.05
C ASP A 248 4.17 -11.54 -9.94
N GLU A 249 3.29 -12.49 -10.27
CA GLU A 249 2.38 -13.11 -9.30
C GLU A 249 3.08 -13.87 -8.16
N SER A 250 4.35 -14.27 -8.35
CA SER A 250 5.18 -14.95 -7.35
C SER A 250 5.85 -13.98 -6.35
N GLN A 251 5.61 -12.67 -6.50
CA GLN A 251 6.21 -11.62 -5.68
C GLN A 251 5.18 -10.67 -5.09
N ARG A 252 5.48 -10.12 -3.93
CA ARG A 252 4.82 -8.93 -3.35
C ARG A 252 5.89 -8.03 -2.76
N ALA A 253 5.63 -6.72 -2.68
CA ALA A 253 6.50 -5.85 -1.90
C ALA A 253 5.75 -5.35 -0.66
N VAL A 254 6.45 -5.12 0.44
CA VAL A 254 5.90 -4.49 1.64
C VAL A 254 6.71 -3.24 1.94
N SER A 255 6.00 -2.14 2.20
CA SER A 255 6.55 -0.89 2.69
C SER A 255 6.06 -0.62 4.10
N TRP A 256 6.87 0.05 4.92
CA TRP A 256 6.50 0.50 6.26
C TRP A 256 7.39 1.63 6.74
N TYR A 257 6.93 2.38 7.74
CA TYR A 257 7.73 3.34 8.49
C TYR A 257 8.09 2.78 9.87
N SER A 258 9.26 3.15 10.37
CA SER A 258 9.75 2.76 11.68
C SER A 258 10.55 3.89 12.33
N ASP A 259 10.37 4.09 13.64
CA ASP A 259 11.23 4.97 14.46
C ASP A 259 12.55 4.29 14.88
N SER A 260 12.75 3.03 14.47
CA SER A 260 13.97 2.26 14.72
C SER A 260 15.15 2.75 13.90
N THR A 261 16.35 2.67 14.46
CA THR A 261 17.63 2.88 13.74
C THR A 261 18.36 1.57 13.44
N SER A 262 17.81 0.44 13.89
CA SER A 262 18.33 -0.88 13.63
C SER A 262 17.99 -1.32 12.20
N ALA A 263 18.76 -2.27 11.66
CA ALA A 263 18.39 -2.92 10.42
C ALA A 263 17.10 -3.74 10.63
N GLU A 264 16.15 -3.60 9.72
CA GLU A 264 14.85 -4.28 9.76
C GLU A 264 14.62 -5.11 8.50
N GLU A 265 13.71 -6.07 8.61
CA GLU A 265 13.37 -7.01 7.55
C GLU A 265 11.87 -7.32 7.57
N ALA A 266 11.39 -7.94 6.49
CA ALA A 266 10.08 -8.59 6.48
C ALA A 266 10.26 -10.09 6.72
N GLN A 267 9.38 -10.69 7.53
CA GLN A 267 9.29 -12.13 7.70
C GLN A 267 8.01 -12.67 7.10
N LEU A 268 8.10 -13.83 6.45
CA LEU A 268 6.99 -14.51 5.79
C LEU A 268 6.91 -15.97 6.24
N ALA A 269 5.70 -16.44 6.50
CA ALA A 269 5.42 -17.85 6.72
C ALA A 269 4.07 -18.22 6.13
N LEU A 270 3.81 -19.51 5.92
CA LEU A 270 2.46 -19.98 5.62
C LEU A 270 1.56 -19.68 6.82
N THR A 271 0.37 -19.14 6.59
CA THR A 271 -0.57 -18.75 7.65
C THR A 271 -0.87 -19.91 8.60
N LYS A 272 -0.97 -21.14 8.07
CA LYS A 272 -1.23 -22.36 8.86
C LYS A 272 -0.14 -22.66 9.91
N ASP A 273 1.06 -22.12 9.74
CA ASP A 273 2.22 -22.38 10.60
C ASP A 273 2.41 -21.29 11.68
N VAL A 274 1.72 -20.15 11.54
CA VAL A 274 1.74 -19.06 12.53
C VAL A 274 0.73 -19.36 13.63
N THR A 275 1.21 -19.50 14.87
CA THR A 275 0.35 -19.85 16.02
C THR A 275 0.31 -18.69 17.01
N GLY A 276 -0.86 -18.08 17.18
CA GLY A 276 -1.04 -16.97 18.13
C GLY A 276 -0.17 -15.75 17.80
N GLY A 277 0.10 -15.50 16.51
CA GLY A 277 0.98 -14.42 16.02
C GLY A 277 2.47 -14.73 16.07
N ALA A 278 2.88 -15.89 16.60
CA ALA A 278 4.29 -16.28 16.63
C ALA A 278 4.70 -16.97 15.33
N PHE A 279 5.74 -16.43 14.69
CA PHE A 279 6.32 -16.99 13.48
C PHE A 279 7.18 -18.23 13.79
N PRO A 280 7.17 -19.26 12.93
CA PRO A 280 8.01 -20.43 13.10
C PRO A 280 9.48 -20.08 12.83
N ALA A 281 10.41 -20.86 13.39
CA ALA A 281 11.85 -20.67 13.14
C ALA A 281 12.28 -20.82 11.67
N ARG A 282 11.42 -21.43 10.84
CA ARG A 282 11.61 -21.60 9.39
C ARG A 282 10.94 -20.50 8.55
N ALA A 283 10.47 -19.41 9.18
CA ALA A 283 9.96 -18.27 8.43
C ALA A 283 11.07 -17.71 7.52
N SER A 284 10.70 -17.39 6.28
CA SER A 284 11.60 -16.71 5.35
C SER A 284 11.81 -15.28 5.80
N SER A 285 13.02 -14.77 5.68
CA SER A 285 13.38 -13.39 6.03
C SER A 285 13.86 -12.65 4.79
N PHE A 286 13.33 -11.45 4.57
CA PHE A 286 13.58 -10.63 3.40
C PHE A 286 14.14 -9.28 3.86
N PRO A 287 15.42 -8.98 3.58
CA PRO A 287 16.04 -7.74 4.03
C PRO A 287 15.33 -6.53 3.41
N SER A 288 15.26 -5.43 4.17
CA SER A 288 14.73 -4.18 3.65
C SER A 288 15.82 -3.25 3.11
N THR A 289 15.46 -2.44 2.12
CA THR A 289 16.12 -1.15 1.87
C THR A 289 15.44 -0.07 2.70
N SER A 290 16.18 0.94 3.15
CA SER A 290 15.62 2.01 3.97
C SER A 290 16.25 3.38 3.72
N GLY A 291 15.58 4.41 4.22
CA GLY A 291 16.06 5.79 4.24
C GLY A 291 15.21 6.66 5.15
N THR A 292 15.55 7.94 5.25
CA THR A 292 14.77 8.90 6.04
C THR A 292 13.51 9.32 5.29
N ALA A 293 12.36 9.23 5.95
CA ALA A 293 11.05 9.63 5.46
C ALA A 293 10.80 11.13 5.64
N THR A 294 9.75 11.65 5.01
CA THR A 294 9.40 13.08 5.03
C THR A 294 9.00 13.57 6.43
N ASP A 295 8.50 12.68 7.29
CA ASP A 295 8.25 12.93 8.71
C ASP A 295 9.47 12.67 9.63
N GLY A 296 10.62 12.32 9.06
CA GLY A 296 11.83 12.02 9.84
C GLY A 296 11.85 10.64 10.50
N GLN A 297 10.85 9.77 10.29
CA GLN A 297 10.97 8.33 10.55
C GLN A 297 11.88 7.68 9.49
N ASN A 298 12.08 6.36 9.58
CA ASN A 298 12.73 5.58 8.53
C ASN A 298 11.68 4.84 7.71
N TRP A 299 11.67 5.07 6.40
CA TRP A 299 10.90 4.22 5.49
C TRP A 299 11.69 2.97 5.15
N HIS A 300 10.99 1.87 4.91
CA HIS A 300 11.56 0.56 4.61
C HIS A 300 10.75 -0.12 3.51
N HIS A 301 11.44 -0.76 2.56
CA HIS A 301 10.82 -1.62 1.54
C HIS A 301 11.49 -2.99 1.52
N ALA A 302 10.69 -4.06 1.43
CA ALA A 302 11.18 -5.42 1.23
C ALA A 302 10.34 -6.15 0.17
N THR A 303 10.99 -6.91 -0.71
CA THR A 303 10.33 -7.76 -1.70
C THR A 303 10.24 -9.20 -1.19
N LEU A 304 9.01 -9.68 -1.04
CA LEU A 304 8.66 -11.05 -0.72
C LEU A 304 8.65 -11.85 -2.02
N THR A 305 9.47 -12.88 -2.14
CA THR A 305 9.60 -13.71 -3.34
C THR A 305 9.29 -15.18 -3.07
N GLY A 306 9.12 -15.97 -4.14
CA GLY A 306 8.86 -17.41 -4.04
C GLY A 306 7.44 -17.73 -3.56
N LEU A 307 6.48 -16.85 -3.84
CA LEU A 307 5.09 -17.06 -3.48
C LEU A 307 4.46 -18.09 -4.41
N VAL A 308 3.74 -19.03 -3.82
CA VAL A 308 3.02 -20.08 -4.54
C VAL A 308 1.57 -19.64 -4.74
N PRO A 309 0.94 -19.88 -5.91
CA PRO A 309 -0.48 -19.60 -6.13
C PRO A 309 -1.41 -20.27 -5.10
N SER A 310 -2.61 -19.73 -4.94
CA SER A 310 -3.66 -20.25 -4.03
C SER A 310 -3.18 -20.56 -2.61
N THR A 311 -2.36 -19.67 -2.04
CA THR A 311 -1.68 -19.90 -0.77
C THR A 311 -1.84 -18.70 0.16
N SER A 312 -2.26 -18.99 1.40
CA SER A 312 -2.35 -17.98 2.45
C SER A 312 -1.02 -17.83 3.18
N TYR A 313 -0.53 -16.60 3.23
CA TYR A 313 0.70 -16.21 3.90
C TYR A 313 0.44 -15.22 5.03
N SER A 314 1.21 -15.35 6.10
CA SER A 314 1.32 -14.35 7.16
C SER A 314 2.67 -13.66 7.06
N TYR A 315 2.68 -12.33 7.21
CA TYR A 315 3.90 -11.53 7.26
C TYR A 315 3.92 -10.57 8.46
N ARG A 316 5.12 -10.13 8.82
CA ARG A 316 5.39 -9.06 9.79
C ARG A 316 6.67 -8.34 9.41
N VAL A 317 6.85 -7.12 9.88
CA VAL A 317 8.02 -6.28 9.58
C VAL A 317 8.65 -5.78 10.88
N GLY A 318 9.93 -5.45 10.86
CA GLY A 318 10.68 -4.97 12.03
C GLY A 318 11.96 -5.77 12.27
N SER A 319 12.33 -5.95 13.53
CA SER A 319 13.55 -6.69 13.90
C SER A 319 13.47 -7.33 15.28
N ASP A 320 14.33 -8.31 15.57
CA ASP A 320 14.48 -8.85 16.93
C ASP A 320 15.10 -7.83 17.91
N ALA A 321 15.78 -6.80 17.40
CA ALA A 321 16.45 -5.80 18.21
C ALA A 321 15.47 -4.78 18.79
N ASP A 322 14.56 -4.30 17.95
CA ASP A 322 13.61 -3.23 18.27
C ASP A 322 12.14 -3.68 18.18
N GLY A 323 11.86 -4.96 17.98
CA GLY A 323 10.50 -5.50 17.97
C GLY A 323 9.89 -5.59 16.56
N TRP A 324 8.76 -6.28 16.51
CA TRP A 324 8.06 -6.61 15.27
C TRP A 324 6.67 -5.98 15.26
N SER A 325 6.18 -5.68 14.07
CA SER A 325 4.79 -5.29 13.84
C SER A 325 3.81 -6.36 14.32
N GLU A 326 2.52 -6.01 14.35
CA GLU A 326 1.48 -7.04 14.35
C GLU A 326 1.61 -7.97 13.13
N THR A 327 1.00 -9.15 13.21
CA THR A 327 0.98 -10.08 12.08
C THR A 327 -0.14 -9.72 11.11
N TYR A 328 0.23 -9.60 9.84
CA TYR A 328 -0.67 -9.39 8.72
C TYR A 328 -0.81 -10.68 7.91
N THR A 329 -1.85 -10.77 7.08
CA THR A 329 -2.10 -11.93 6.22
C THR A 329 -2.56 -11.46 4.84
N PHE A 330 -2.09 -12.14 3.80
CA PHE A 330 -2.60 -12.02 2.43
C PHE A 330 -2.75 -13.43 1.82
N GLU A 331 -3.40 -13.49 0.66
CA GLU A 331 -3.57 -14.73 -0.10
C GLU A 331 -3.17 -14.49 -1.56
N THR A 332 -2.37 -15.39 -2.11
CA THR A 332 -2.14 -15.44 -3.56
C THR A 332 -3.31 -16.12 -4.23
N GLN A 333 -3.75 -15.57 -5.36
CA GLN A 333 -4.84 -16.16 -6.14
C GLN A 333 -4.35 -17.34 -6.98
N ALA A 334 -5.29 -18.05 -7.61
CA ALA A 334 -4.98 -19.09 -8.58
C ALA A 334 -4.29 -18.52 -9.84
N THR A 335 -3.66 -19.38 -10.63
CA THR A 335 -3.12 -19.03 -11.95
C THR A 335 -4.21 -18.98 -13.01
N GLY A 336 -4.00 -18.18 -14.06
CA GLY A 336 -4.96 -18.02 -15.16
C GLY A 336 -5.86 -16.81 -14.97
N ASP A 337 -7.17 -16.97 -15.20
CA ASP A 337 -8.16 -15.90 -15.08
C ASP A 337 -8.11 -15.22 -13.71
N TYR A 338 -8.17 -13.89 -13.69
CA TYR A 338 -8.06 -13.11 -12.47
C TYR A 338 -8.88 -11.83 -12.54
N GLY A 339 -9.21 -11.28 -11.37
CA GLY A 339 -9.88 -9.98 -11.26
C GLY A 339 -9.02 -8.96 -10.53
N PHE A 340 -9.17 -7.68 -10.84
CA PHE A 340 -8.59 -6.58 -10.08
C PHE A 340 -9.57 -5.41 -9.95
N LEU A 341 -9.37 -4.58 -8.93
CA LEU A 341 -10.15 -3.35 -8.74
C LEU A 341 -9.40 -2.17 -9.36
N PHE A 342 -10.07 -1.38 -10.18
CA PHE A 342 -9.55 -0.12 -10.71
C PHE A 342 -10.23 1.07 -10.02
N ILE A 343 -9.42 1.97 -9.47
CA ILE A 343 -9.87 3.14 -8.72
C ILE A 343 -9.10 4.40 -9.14
N GLY A 344 -9.81 5.53 -9.20
CA GLY A 344 -9.23 6.84 -9.46
C GLY A 344 -9.38 7.77 -8.25
N ASP A 345 -8.44 8.68 -8.08
CA ASP A 345 -8.62 9.94 -7.37
C ASP A 345 -9.30 9.79 -5.99
N ALA A 346 -8.70 8.93 -5.15
CA ALA A 346 -9.06 8.91 -3.73
C ALA A 346 -8.74 10.30 -3.13
N GLN A 347 -7.62 10.88 -3.53
CA GLN A 347 -7.19 12.27 -3.32
C GLN A 347 -7.58 12.77 -1.93
N ILE A 348 -7.12 12.03 -0.91
CA ILE A 348 -7.48 12.29 0.48
C ILE A 348 -7.03 13.71 0.85
N GLY A 349 -7.94 14.54 1.34
CA GLY A 349 -7.66 15.92 1.71
C GLY A 349 -8.05 16.95 0.64
N ALA A 350 -8.57 16.54 -0.52
CA ALA A 350 -9.13 17.48 -1.50
C ALA A 350 -10.48 18.05 -1.07
N GLY A 351 -11.24 17.27 -0.29
CA GLY A 351 -12.38 17.75 0.46
C GLY A 351 -11.96 18.02 1.90
N GLU A 352 -12.26 17.06 2.78
CA GLU A 352 -11.88 17.11 4.19
C GLU A 352 -11.25 15.76 4.55
N THR A 353 -10.00 15.73 5.00
CA THR A 353 -9.21 14.49 5.23
C THR A 353 -10.00 13.39 5.93
N VAL A 354 -10.73 13.71 7.00
CA VAL A 354 -11.52 12.72 7.77
C VAL A 354 -12.71 12.16 6.96
N ALA A 355 -13.39 13.01 6.20
CA ALA A 355 -14.54 12.59 5.40
C ALA A 355 -14.09 11.77 4.18
N ASP A 356 -13.02 12.22 3.51
CA ASP A 356 -12.42 11.53 2.37
C ASP A 356 -11.90 10.15 2.80
N THR A 357 -11.23 10.06 3.95
CA THR A 357 -10.80 8.78 4.56
C THR A 357 -11.98 7.85 4.79
N ALA A 358 -13.08 8.35 5.37
CA ALA A 358 -14.26 7.53 5.63
C ALA A 358 -14.90 7.01 4.33
N GLY A 359 -14.99 7.86 3.30
CA GLY A 359 -15.48 7.47 1.98
C GLY A 359 -14.58 6.44 1.30
N TRP A 360 -13.27 6.60 1.42
CA TRP A 360 -12.28 5.65 0.90
C TRP A 360 -12.36 4.28 1.59
N VAL A 361 -12.41 4.26 2.92
CA VAL A 361 -12.62 3.02 3.70
C VAL A 361 -13.94 2.34 3.33
N GLU A 362 -15.01 3.09 3.09
CA GLU A 362 -16.28 2.54 2.63
C GLU A 362 -16.17 1.93 1.23
N THR A 363 -15.53 2.61 0.28
CA THR A 363 -15.30 2.09 -1.08
C THR A 363 -14.50 0.80 -1.05
N MET A 364 -13.36 0.78 -0.36
CA MET A 364 -12.54 -0.44 -0.25
C MET A 364 -13.30 -1.58 0.43
N GLY A 365 -14.04 -1.29 1.50
CA GLY A 365 -14.87 -2.27 2.20
C GLY A 365 -15.96 -2.89 1.34
N LYS A 366 -16.64 -2.10 0.51
CA LYS A 366 -17.70 -2.59 -0.38
C LYS A 366 -17.13 -3.31 -1.60
N ALA A 367 -16.11 -2.74 -2.23
CA ALA A 367 -15.50 -3.32 -3.42
C ALA A 367 -14.88 -4.69 -3.12
N SER A 368 -14.00 -4.77 -2.11
CA SER A 368 -13.39 -6.06 -1.74
C SER A 368 -14.39 -7.04 -1.12
N GLY A 369 -15.50 -6.56 -0.57
CA GLY A 369 -16.56 -7.40 -0.02
C GLY A 369 -17.44 -8.04 -1.10
N GLU A 370 -17.70 -7.31 -2.19
CA GLU A 370 -18.43 -7.81 -3.36
C GLU A 370 -17.54 -8.68 -4.25
N PHE A 371 -16.26 -8.32 -4.37
CA PHE A 371 -15.26 -9.00 -5.21
C PHE A 371 -14.12 -9.58 -4.33
N PRO A 372 -14.39 -10.63 -3.53
CA PRO A 372 -13.42 -11.18 -2.58
C PRO A 372 -12.21 -11.84 -3.25
N ASP A 373 -12.33 -12.28 -4.50
CA ASP A 373 -11.28 -12.94 -5.27
C ASP A 373 -10.39 -11.93 -6.04
N THR A 374 -10.51 -10.64 -5.73
CA THR A 374 -9.65 -9.58 -6.26
C THR A 374 -8.18 -9.90 -6.01
N SER A 375 -7.38 -9.91 -7.08
CA SER A 375 -5.94 -10.16 -7.05
C SER A 375 -5.13 -8.96 -6.57
N PHE A 376 -5.50 -7.76 -7.01
CA PHE A 376 -4.83 -6.51 -6.66
C PHE A 376 -5.76 -5.30 -6.89
N VAL A 377 -5.32 -4.12 -6.44
CA VAL A 377 -5.96 -2.83 -6.72
C VAL A 377 -5.03 -2.00 -7.59
N LEU A 378 -5.52 -1.49 -8.72
CA LEU A 378 -4.82 -0.52 -9.55
C LEU A 378 -5.38 0.88 -9.28
N SER A 379 -4.54 1.77 -8.75
CA SER A 379 -4.87 3.18 -8.50
C SER A 379 -4.36 4.06 -9.64
N ALA A 380 -5.23 4.86 -10.24
CA ALA A 380 -4.89 5.79 -11.32
C ALA A 380 -4.09 7.04 -10.87
N GLY A 381 -3.64 7.13 -9.61
CA GLY A 381 -2.95 8.31 -9.08
C GLY A 381 -3.84 9.20 -8.22
N ASP A 382 -3.22 10.23 -7.66
CA ASP A 382 -3.77 11.14 -6.66
C ASP A 382 -4.29 10.37 -5.45
N GLN A 383 -3.39 9.72 -4.72
CA GLN A 383 -3.74 9.07 -3.46
C GLN A 383 -4.05 10.12 -2.39
N VAL A 384 -3.21 11.15 -2.31
CA VAL A 384 -3.33 12.29 -1.39
C VAL A 384 -3.54 13.59 -2.17
N ASN A 385 -4.01 14.64 -1.52
CA ASN A 385 -4.17 15.97 -2.14
C ASN A 385 -2.92 16.85 -1.99
N THR A 386 -2.12 16.65 -0.96
CA THR A 386 -0.88 17.38 -0.68
C THR A 386 0.24 16.36 -0.58
N ALA A 387 1.19 16.42 -1.52
CA ALA A 387 2.20 15.39 -1.73
C ALA A 387 3.01 14.99 -0.49
N SER A 388 3.26 15.91 0.45
CA SER A 388 4.06 15.67 1.67
C SER A 388 3.21 15.42 2.92
N ASN A 389 1.87 15.40 2.82
CA ASN A 389 1.01 15.40 4.00
C ASN A 389 0.74 13.97 4.51
N GLU A 390 1.44 13.60 5.58
CA GLU A 390 1.35 12.26 6.17
C GLU A 390 -0.02 11.94 6.78
N LEU A 391 -0.80 12.94 7.23
CA LEU A 391 -2.17 12.69 7.70
C LEU A 391 -3.11 12.28 6.56
N GLN A 392 -2.83 12.72 5.33
CA GLN A 392 -3.57 12.28 4.15
C GLN A 392 -3.13 10.87 3.74
N TYR A 393 -1.84 10.53 3.87
CA TYR A 393 -1.36 9.16 3.71
C TYR A 393 -1.97 8.23 4.75
N ASP A 394 -1.98 8.57 6.04
CA ASP A 394 -2.70 7.84 7.09
C ASP A 394 -4.15 7.53 6.67
N GLY A 395 -4.82 8.51 6.08
CA GLY A 395 -6.18 8.38 5.56
C GLY A 395 -6.29 7.43 4.36
N PHE A 396 -5.34 7.46 3.44
CA PHE A 396 -5.28 6.55 2.30
C PHE A 396 -4.94 5.11 2.74
N LEU A 397 -4.05 4.95 3.71
CA LEU A 397 -3.61 3.65 4.26
C LEU A 397 -4.61 3.04 5.26
N ALA A 398 -5.59 3.82 5.73
CA ALA A 398 -6.57 3.41 6.73
C ALA A 398 -7.38 2.12 6.44
N PRO A 399 -7.78 1.80 5.19
CA PRO A 399 -8.52 0.55 4.93
C PRO A 399 -7.65 -0.66 5.27
N SER A 400 -8.18 -1.64 6.02
CA SER A 400 -7.41 -2.85 6.38
C SER A 400 -6.89 -3.63 5.17
N GLN A 401 -7.55 -3.48 4.02
CA GLN A 401 -7.20 -4.09 2.74
C GLN A 401 -5.82 -3.68 2.24
N THR A 402 -5.31 -2.50 2.62
CA THR A 402 -3.96 -2.05 2.23
C THR A 402 -2.86 -2.95 2.76
N LYS A 403 -3.16 -3.78 3.77
CA LYS A 403 -2.24 -4.75 4.37
C LYS A 403 -2.45 -6.19 3.87
N SER A 404 -3.52 -6.45 3.12
CA SER A 404 -3.90 -7.82 2.69
C SER A 404 -4.14 -7.97 1.20
N LEU A 405 -4.36 -6.87 0.47
CA LEU A 405 -4.45 -6.82 -0.98
C LEU A 405 -3.28 -5.99 -1.52
N PRO A 406 -2.55 -6.47 -2.54
CA PRO A 406 -1.51 -5.67 -3.15
C PRO A 406 -2.08 -4.51 -3.96
N PHE A 407 -1.39 -3.38 -3.94
CA PHE A 407 -1.70 -2.22 -4.75
C PHE A 407 -0.63 -1.97 -5.81
N ALA A 408 -1.07 -1.63 -7.01
CA ALA A 408 -0.28 -1.00 -8.06
C ALA A 408 -0.74 0.47 -8.15
N THR A 409 0.12 1.42 -7.80
CA THR A 409 -0.24 2.84 -7.75
C THR A 409 0.44 3.63 -8.86
N ASN A 410 -0.33 4.45 -9.58
CA ASN A 410 0.23 5.51 -10.40
C ASN A 410 0.53 6.75 -9.56
N ILE A 411 1.41 7.60 -10.08
CA ILE A 411 1.72 8.92 -9.52
C ILE A 411 0.81 9.94 -10.21
N GLY A 412 -0.03 10.61 -9.42
CA GLY A 412 -0.82 11.75 -9.86
C GLY A 412 -0.14 13.09 -9.61
N ASN A 413 -0.76 14.18 -10.06
CA ASN A 413 -0.17 15.51 -9.91
C ASN A 413 -0.20 16.02 -8.47
N HIS A 414 -1.00 15.40 -7.61
CA HIS A 414 -1.01 15.69 -6.18
C HIS A 414 -0.01 14.84 -5.39
N ASP A 415 0.51 13.74 -5.96
CA ASP A 415 1.53 12.90 -5.31
C ASP A 415 2.97 13.35 -5.66
N VAL A 416 3.16 13.96 -6.83
CA VAL A 416 4.50 14.11 -7.45
C VAL A 416 5.42 15.11 -6.75
N ALA A 417 4.88 16.09 -6.03
CA ALA A 417 5.65 17.23 -5.52
C ALA A 417 6.56 16.88 -4.33
N SER A 418 6.50 15.65 -3.81
CA SER A 418 7.28 15.17 -2.66
C SER A 418 7.87 13.79 -2.93
N LYS A 419 8.86 13.39 -2.13
CA LYS A 419 9.35 12.01 -2.09
C LYS A 419 8.50 11.07 -1.25
N ALA A 420 7.51 11.58 -0.50
CA ALA A 420 6.62 10.76 0.32
C ALA A 420 5.95 9.61 -0.46
N TYR A 421 5.53 9.85 -1.71
CA TYR A 421 5.01 8.77 -2.56
C TYR A 421 6.00 7.60 -2.70
N GLU A 422 7.28 7.87 -3.01
CA GLU A 422 8.31 6.83 -3.15
C GLU A 422 8.63 6.16 -1.80
N GLN A 423 8.37 6.83 -0.68
CA GLN A 423 8.62 6.29 0.66
C GLN A 423 7.49 5.33 1.07
N HIS A 424 6.24 5.68 0.75
CA HIS A 424 5.05 4.86 1.03
C HIS A 424 4.87 3.68 0.08
N PHE A 425 5.28 3.80 -1.19
CA PHE A 425 4.96 2.80 -2.21
C PHE A 425 6.20 2.21 -2.89
N ALA A 426 6.27 0.89 -2.89
CA ALA A 426 7.38 0.12 -3.45
C ALA A 426 6.95 -0.55 -4.77
N MET A 427 6.90 0.24 -5.85
CA MET A 427 6.54 -0.28 -7.17
C MET A 427 7.68 -1.09 -7.80
N PRO A 428 7.39 -2.18 -8.54
CA PRO A 428 8.40 -3.01 -9.17
C PRO A 428 8.93 -2.38 -10.46
N ASN A 429 10.19 -2.67 -10.83
CA ASN A 429 10.78 -2.30 -12.12
C ASN A 429 10.68 -0.81 -12.49
N VAL A 430 10.80 0.08 -11.49
CA VAL A 430 10.77 1.53 -11.72
C VAL A 430 12.00 1.96 -12.52
N SER A 431 11.76 2.70 -13.59
CA SER A 431 12.76 3.30 -14.46
C SER A 431 13.50 4.42 -13.74
N GLU A 432 14.83 4.37 -13.76
CA GLU A 432 15.66 5.45 -13.22
C GLU A 432 15.69 6.69 -14.12
N THR A 433 15.19 6.59 -15.36
CA THR A 433 15.32 7.63 -16.38
C THR A 433 14.02 8.11 -17.00
N ALA A 434 13.07 7.21 -17.27
CA ALA A 434 11.79 7.57 -17.89
C ALA A 434 10.77 7.93 -16.81
N GLY A 435 9.89 8.91 -17.07
CA GLY A 435 8.88 9.34 -16.10
C GLY A 435 9.46 9.97 -14.84
N ARG A 436 10.61 10.65 -14.95
CA ARG A 436 11.32 11.21 -13.81
C ARG A 436 11.54 12.71 -13.99
N PRO A 437 10.54 13.53 -13.57
CA PRO A 437 10.54 14.95 -13.87
C PRO A 437 11.77 15.71 -13.34
N ASP A 438 12.26 15.35 -12.15
CA ASP A 438 13.55 15.75 -11.58
C ASP A 438 13.90 14.90 -10.34
N ALA A 439 15.00 15.23 -9.66
CA ALA A 439 15.51 14.49 -8.51
C ALA A 439 14.72 14.68 -7.20
N ASN A 440 13.95 15.77 -7.07
CA ASN A 440 13.25 16.14 -5.84
C ASN A 440 11.78 15.69 -5.84
N ARG A 441 11.22 15.42 -7.01
CA ARG A 441 9.85 14.93 -7.21
C ARG A 441 9.77 13.40 -7.24
N ALA A 442 8.61 12.84 -6.94
CA ALA A 442 8.39 11.40 -7.04
C ALA A 442 8.49 10.90 -8.48
N GLY A 443 9.09 9.73 -8.64
CA GLY A 443 8.71 8.76 -9.63
C GLY A 443 9.77 8.27 -10.59
N GLY A 444 9.20 7.55 -11.54
CA GLY A 444 9.74 6.88 -12.70
C GLY A 444 8.56 6.14 -13.34
N ASP A 445 8.63 5.83 -14.62
CA ASP A 445 7.72 4.85 -15.23
C ASP A 445 8.05 3.47 -14.68
N TYR A 446 7.09 2.55 -14.60
CA TYR A 446 7.33 1.20 -14.10
C TYR A 446 6.49 0.16 -14.83
N TRP A 447 6.80 -1.12 -14.62
CA TRP A 447 6.03 -2.20 -15.24
C TRP A 447 6.01 -3.45 -14.37
N PHE A 448 4.99 -4.29 -14.56
CA PHE A 448 4.91 -5.62 -13.98
C PHE A 448 4.13 -6.55 -14.91
N LEU A 449 4.38 -7.85 -14.80
CA LEU A 449 3.66 -8.88 -15.54
C LEU A 449 2.84 -9.68 -14.54
N TYR A 450 1.51 -9.60 -14.60
CA TYR A 450 0.67 -10.41 -13.71
C TYR A 450 -0.08 -11.43 -14.55
N GLN A 451 0.15 -12.72 -14.29
CA GLN A 451 -0.34 -13.82 -15.13
C GLN A 451 0.14 -13.63 -16.59
N ASP A 452 -0.78 -13.39 -17.51
CA ASP A 452 -0.51 -13.16 -18.93
C ASP A 452 -0.86 -11.73 -19.38
N THR A 453 -0.75 -10.76 -18.47
CA THR A 453 -0.99 -9.34 -18.78
C THR A 453 0.19 -8.47 -18.37
N LEU A 454 0.74 -7.75 -19.35
CA LEU A 454 1.79 -6.75 -19.14
C LEU A 454 1.15 -5.42 -18.78
N TYR A 455 1.47 -4.92 -17.59
CA TYR A 455 1.06 -3.61 -17.12
C TYR A 455 2.22 -2.64 -17.20
N ILE A 456 2.03 -1.51 -17.88
CA ILE A 456 3.02 -0.44 -18.01
C ILE A 456 2.42 0.84 -17.44
N SER A 457 3.08 1.41 -16.45
CA SER A 457 2.65 2.60 -15.73
C SER A 457 3.52 3.79 -16.09
N PHE A 458 2.92 4.89 -16.56
CA PHE A 458 3.63 6.14 -16.76
C PHE A 458 3.42 7.12 -15.62
N ASN A 459 4.51 7.71 -15.15
CA ASN A 459 4.45 8.93 -14.35
C ASN A 459 4.19 10.13 -15.25
N SER A 460 2.93 10.33 -15.63
CA SER A 460 2.49 11.39 -16.55
C SER A 460 2.73 12.84 -16.10
N ASN A 461 3.26 13.04 -14.89
CA ASN A 461 3.76 14.34 -14.45
C ASN A 461 5.05 14.75 -15.16
N ASP A 462 5.79 13.77 -15.67
CA ASP A 462 6.84 14.03 -16.63
C ASP A 462 6.19 14.38 -17.98
N ARG A 463 6.66 15.47 -18.57
CA ARG A 463 6.13 15.99 -19.84
C ARG A 463 6.84 15.38 -21.05
N ASP A 464 7.79 14.46 -20.82
CA ASP A 464 8.50 13.75 -21.88
C ASP A 464 7.68 12.54 -22.38
N ASP A 465 6.64 12.82 -23.16
CA ASP A 465 5.80 11.79 -23.79
C ASP A 465 6.61 10.85 -24.71
N ALA A 466 7.67 11.36 -25.33
CA ALA A 466 8.59 10.55 -26.14
C ALA A 466 9.40 9.58 -25.27
N GLY A 467 9.86 10.02 -24.10
CA GLY A 467 10.52 9.18 -23.10
C GLY A 467 9.62 8.04 -22.60
N HIS A 468 8.35 8.33 -22.29
CA HIS A 468 7.35 7.32 -21.95
C HIS A 468 7.14 6.31 -23.10
N ALA A 469 7.03 6.81 -24.34
CA ALA A 469 6.88 5.97 -25.53
C ALA A 469 8.08 5.04 -25.76
N ASP A 470 9.30 5.55 -25.58
CA ASP A 470 10.52 4.76 -25.73
C ASP A 470 10.67 3.71 -24.62
N PHE A 471 10.24 4.05 -23.40
CA PHE A 471 10.13 3.09 -22.31
C PHE A 471 9.14 1.96 -22.63
N ALA A 472 7.93 2.30 -23.07
CA ALA A 472 6.92 1.30 -23.46
C ALA A 472 7.40 0.41 -24.62
N ARG A 473 7.98 1.00 -25.67
CA ARG A 473 8.61 0.25 -26.78
C ARG A 473 9.63 -0.76 -26.27
N LYS A 474 10.48 -0.34 -25.34
CA LYS A 474 11.51 -1.21 -24.76
C LYS A 474 10.87 -2.36 -23.97
N VAL A 475 9.96 -2.05 -23.05
CA VAL A 475 9.32 -3.05 -22.20
C VAL A 475 8.53 -4.05 -23.04
N ILE A 476 7.74 -3.60 -24.02
CA ILE A 476 6.97 -4.48 -24.91
C ILE A 476 7.90 -5.31 -25.80
N ALA A 477 9.01 -4.75 -26.29
CA ALA A 477 9.98 -5.53 -27.05
C ALA A 477 10.70 -6.61 -26.21
N GLU A 478 10.87 -6.38 -24.91
CA GLU A 478 11.54 -7.31 -23.99
C GLU A 478 10.59 -8.35 -23.38
N HIS A 479 9.33 -7.98 -23.13
CA HIS A 479 8.37 -8.76 -22.32
C HIS A 479 6.99 -8.95 -22.96
N GLY A 480 6.71 -8.31 -24.10
CA GLY A 480 5.40 -8.40 -24.77
C GLY A 480 5.07 -9.82 -25.25
N ASP A 481 6.07 -10.62 -25.62
CA ASP A 481 5.88 -12.02 -26.02
C ASP A 481 5.47 -12.93 -24.85
N GLU A 482 5.61 -12.46 -23.60
CA GLU A 482 5.18 -13.16 -22.38
C GLU A 482 3.71 -12.85 -22.04
N ALA A 483 3.14 -11.80 -22.63
CA ALA A 483 1.81 -11.31 -22.35
C ALA A 483 0.83 -11.61 -23.48
N ARG A 484 -0.41 -11.90 -23.10
CA ARG A 484 -1.55 -11.84 -24.01
C ARG A 484 -2.03 -10.41 -24.13
N TRP A 485 -2.27 -9.76 -22.99
CA TRP A 485 -2.81 -8.41 -22.90
C TRP A 485 -1.73 -7.40 -22.55
N THR A 486 -1.77 -6.22 -23.17
CA THR A 486 -0.97 -5.07 -22.75
C THR A 486 -1.89 -3.97 -22.26
N VAL A 487 -1.73 -3.61 -20.97
CA VAL A 487 -2.48 -2.54 -20.32
C VAL A 487 -1.52 -1.42 -19.96
N VAL A 488 -1.82 -0.20 -20.41
CA VAL A 488 -1.08 1.00 -20.01
C VAL A 488 -1.90 1.79 -19.01
N THR A 489 -1.26 2.37 -18.00
CA THR A 489 -1.94 3.24 -17.04
C THR A 489 -1.15 4.50 -16.76
N PHE A 490 -1.84 5.64 -16.67
CA PHE A 490 -1.25 6.92 -16.29
C PHE A 490 -2.32 7.88 -15.80
N HIS A 491 -1.92 8.83 -14.95
CA HIS A 491 -2.88 9.66 -14.23
C HIS A 491 -3.68 10.62 -15.12
N HIS A 492 -3.01 11.46 -15.93
CA HIS A 492 -3.67 12.54 -16.67
C HIS A 492 -4.57 12.00 -17.80
N SER A 493 -5.90 12.14 -17.67
CA SER A 493 -6.84 11.68 -18.69
C SER A 493 -6.70 12.41 -20.04
N VAL A 494 -6.14 11.72 -21.04
CA VAL A 494 -6.06 12.26 -22.41
C VAL A 494 -7.44 12.39 -23.05
N TYR A 495 -8.45 11.62 -22.62
CA TYR A 495 -9.83 11.70 -23.11
C TYR A 495 -10.79 12.26 -22.05
N SER A 496 -10.34 13.30 -21.35
CA SER A 496 -11.14 14.11 -20.43
C SER A 496 -12.35 14.78 -21.11
N VAL A 497 -13.48 14.82 -20.40
CA VAL A 497 -14.72 15.52 -20.81
C VAL A 497 -15.12 16.64 -19.84
N ALA A 498 -14.40 16.80 -18.74
CA ALA A 498 -14.67 17.80 -17.71
C ALA A 498 -13.61 18.91 -17.72
N SER A 499 -13.16 19.36 -16.55
CA SER A 499 -12.38 20.60 -16.39
C SER A 499 -11.09 20.61 -17.20
N HIS A 500 -10.46 19.45 -17.39
CA HIS A 500 -9.13 19.35 -18.00
C HIS A 500 -9.15 19.08 -19.52
N ALA A 501 -10.34 19.00 -20.13
CA ALA A 501 -10.49 18.54 -21.51
C ALA A 501 -9.73 19.39 -22.56
N THR A 502 -9.50 20.65 -22.22
CA THR A 502 -8.84 21.66 -23.08
C THR A 502 -7.52 22.17 -22.52
N ASP A 503 -7.02 21.61 -21.42
CA ASP A 503 -5.74 22.01 -20.86
C ASP A 503 -4.60 21.71 -21.85
N GLY A 504 -3.65 22.64 -21.96
CA GLY A 504 -2.68 22.63 -23.05
C GLY A 504 -1.79 21.39 -23.06
N ASP A 505 -1.47 20.89 -21.88
CA ASP A 505 -0.76 19.64 -21.69
C ASP A 505 -1.61 18.40 -22.02
N ILE A 506 -2.88 18.36 -21.61
CA ILE A 506 -3.80 17.28 -21.99
C ILE A 506 -3.98 17.23 -23.52
N VAL A 507 -4.11 18.39 -24.17
CA VAL A 507 -4.18 18.48 -25.64
C VAL A 507 -2.90 17.97 -26.29
N THR A 508 -1.74 18.25 -25.71
CA THR A 508 -0.44 17.77 -26.21
C THR A 508 -0.33 16.25 -26.06
N ARG A 509 -0.56 15.72 -24.86
CA ARG A 509 -0.52 14.28 -24.57
C ARG A 509 -1.52 13.49 -25.41
N ARG A 510 -2.74 14.02 -25.61
CA ARG A 510 -3.76 13.43 -26.49
C ARG A 510 -3.28 13.34 -27.95
N ALA A 511 -2.40 14.24 -28.39
CA ALA A 511 -1.83 14.21 -29.73
C ALA A 511 -0.63 13.25 -29.86
N GLU A 512 0.04 12.94 -28.76
CA GLU A 512 1.33 12.23 -28.75
C GLU A 512 1.21 10.77 -28.28
N LEU A 513 0.47 10.51 -27.19
CA LEU A 513 0.40 9.18 -26.58
C LEU A 513 -0.57 8.22 -27.30
N PRO A 514 -1.83 8.59 -27.62
CA PRO A 514 -2.74 7.64 -28.27
C PRO A 514 -2.23 7.04 -29.59
N PRO A 515 -1.58 7.80 -30.50
CA PRO A 515 -0.95 7.21 -31.68
C PRO A 515 0.13 6.16 -31.35
N VAL A 516 0.89 6.37 -30.27
CA VAL A 516 1.88 5.40 -29.80
C VAL A 516 1.20 4.17 -29.20
N MET A 517 0.13 4.32 -28.42
CA MET A 517 -0.60 3.17 -27.87
C MET A 517 -1.12 2.26 -28.98
N SER A 518 -1.66 2.84 -30.06
CA SER A 518 -2.02 2.08 -31.27
C SER A 518 -0.81 1.45 -31.95
N GLU A 519 0.29 2.20 -32.16
CA GLU A 519 1.54 1.65 -32.74
C GLU A 519 2.05 0.40 -32.02
N LEU A 520 1.85 0.35 -30.70
CA LEU A 520 2.35 -0.71 -29.83
C LEU A 520 1.33 -1.82 -29.54
N ASP A 521 0.19 -1.83 -30.25
CA ASP A 521 -0.90 -2.79 -30.05
C ASP A 521 -1.34 -2.89 -28.58
N VAL A 522 -1.39 -1.74 -27.87
CA VAL A 522 -1.91 -1.67 -26.50
C VAL A 522 -3.41 -1.91 -26.52
N ASP A 523 -3.91 -2.80 -25.66
CA ASP A 523 -5.33 -3.17 -25.64
C ASP A 523 -6.19 -2.14 -24.88
N LEU A 524 -5.70 -1.73 -23.70
CA LEU A 524 -6.45 -0.94 -22.73
C LEU A 524 -5.57 0.12 -22.07
N VAL A 525 -6.13 1.33 -21.93
CA VAL A 525 -5.52 2.45 -21.21
C VAL A 525 -6.40 2.90 -20.04
N LEU A 526 -5.84 2.92 -18.84
CA LEU A 526 -6.53 3.27 -17.59
C LEU A 526 -6.00 4.58 -16.97
N MET A 527 -6.90 5.54 -16.70
CA MET A 527 -6.55 6.92 -16.29
C MET A 527 -7.44 7.47 -15.16
N GLY A 528 -7.07 8.63 -14.59
CA GLY A 528 -7.82 9.36 -13.55
C GLY A 528 -7.89 10.87 -13.82
N HIS A 529 -7.55 11.71 -12.83
CA HIS A 529 -7.30 13.15 -12.91
C HIS A 529 -8.53 14.06 -13.11
N ASP A 530 -9.53 13.62 -13.87
CA ASP A 530 -10.63 14.48 -14.30
C ASP A 530 -11.88 14.34 -13.42
N HIS A 531 -11.81 13.52 -12.37
CA HIS A 531 -12.89 13.32 -11.39
C HIS A 531 -14.28 13.18 -12.03
N VAL A 532 -14.33 12.42 -13.14
CA VAL A 532 -15.52 12.10 -13.93
C VAL A 532 -15.28 10.76 -14.60
N TYR A 533 -16.30 9.91 -14.68
CA TYR A 533 -16.16 8.66 -15.39
C TYR A 533 -16.28 8.88 -16.90
N VAL A 534 -15.32 8.37 -17.67
CA VAL A 534 -15.36 8.37 -19.14
C VAL A 534 -14.87 7.03 -19.66
N ARG A 535 -15.61 6.44 -20.60
CA ARG A 535 -15.13 5.39 -21.48
C ARG A 535 -15.17 5.89 -22.91
N SER A 536 -14.05 5.75 -23.62
CA SER A 536 -14.00 6.08 -25.04
C SER A 536 -14.72 5.01 -25.89
N TYR A 537 -15.02 5.35 -27.14
CA TYR A 537 -15.09 4.33 -28.19
C TYR A 537 -13.72 3.65 -28.33
N LEU A 538 -13.64 2.55 -29.08
CA LEU A 538 -12.34 2.09 -29.56
C LEU A 538 -11.68 3.21 -30.37
N MET A 539 -10.37 3.38 -30.22
CA MET A 539 -9.61 4.46 -30.83
C MET A 539 -8.47 3.89 -31.68
N SER A 540 -8.41 4.26 -32.96
CA SER A 540 -7.19 4.09 -33.78
C SER A 540 -6.43 5.41 -33.80
N GLY A 541 -5.34 5.45 -33.03
CA GLY A 541 -4.65 6.66 -32.62
C GLY A 541 -5.59 7.65 -31.92
N MET A 542 -5.88 8.77 -32.59
CA MET A 542 -6.80 9.81 -32.09
C MET A 542 -8.22 9.68 -32.64
N THR A 543 -8.48 8.71 -33.52
CA THR A 543 -9.73 8.63 -34.26
C THR A 543 -10.65 7.61 -33.61
N PRO A 544 -11.86 8.01 -33.14
CA PRO A 544 -12.82 7.05 -32.66
C PRO A 544 -13.35 6.21 -33.82
N VAL A 545 -13.48 4.92 -33.58
CA VAL A 545 -13.98 3.91 -34.53
C VAL A 545 -15.18 3.19 -33.93
N HIS A 546 -15.95 2.48 -34.77
CA HIS A 546 -17.18 1.79 -34.37
C HIS A 546 -18.24 2.69 -33.70
N THR A 547 -18.23 4.00 -34.00
CA THR A 547 -19.14 4.99 -33.36
C THR A 547 -20.62 4.84 -33.73
N ASP A 548 -20.90 4.10 -34.82
CA ASP A 548 -22.26 3.81 -35.27
C ASP A 548 -22.84 2.55 -34.59
N GLU A 549 -22.02 1.79 -33.85
CA GLU A 549 -22.43 0.58 -33.14
C GLU A 549 -22.99 0.91 -31.74
N PRO A 550 -23.87 0.06 -31.18
CA PRO A 550 -24.29 0.19 -29.78
C PRO A 550 -23.08 0.17 -28.84
N VAL A 551 -23.03 1.14 -27.92
CA VAL A 551 -21.94 1.30 -26.93
C VAL A 551 -21.93 0.27 -25.80
N ASP A 552 -22.96 -0.59 -25.74
CA ASP A 552 -23.20 -1.52 -24.64
C ASP A 552 -22.67 -2.93 -24.97
N GLY A 553 -21.97 -3.55 -24.02
CA GLY A 553 -21.59 -4.97 -24.07
C GLY A 553 -20.18 -5.22 -24.58
N THR A 554 -20.02 -6.15 -25.52
CA THR A 554 -18.72 -6.60 -26.01
C THR A 554 -18.23 -5.74 -27.17
N VAL A 555 -17.01 -5.22 -27.07
CA VAL A 555 -16.27 -4.55 -28.14
C VAL A 555 -15.07 -5.41 -28.56
N THR A 556 -14.84 -5.52 -29.86
CA THR A 556 -13.73 -6.31 -30.42
C THR A 556 -12.85 -5.36 -31.23
N PRO A 557 -11.58 -5.13 -30.85
CA PRO A 557 -10.70 -4.25 -31.59
C PRO A 557 -10.33 -4.85 -32.95
N GLU A 558 -10.27 -4.03 -33.99
CA GLU A 558 -9.76 -4.40 -35.31
C GLU A 558 -8.40 -3.74 -35.57
N GLY A 559 -7.32 -4.53 -35.53
CA GLY A 559 -5.98 -3.98 -35.75
C GLY A 559 -5.46 -3.22 -34.52
N ASP A 560 -5.09 -1.95 -34.70
CA ASP A 560 -4.38 -1.11 -33.73
C ASP A 560 -5.30 -0.30 -32.79
N GLU A 561 -6.51 -0.82 -32.55
CA GLU A 561 -7.58 -0.12 -31.85
C GLU A 561 -7.50 -0.31 -30.33
N VAL A 562 -7.52 0.80 -29.58
CA VAL A 562 -7.29 0.82 -28.12
C VAL A 562 -8.52 1.35 -27.39
N LEU A 563 -8.88 0.75 -26.25
CA LEU A 563 -9.93 1.25 -25.37
C LEU A 563 -9.34 2.12 -24.25
N TYR A 564 -9.98 3.26 -23.94
CA TYR A 564 -9.55 4.17 -22.87
C TYR A 564 -10.65 4.32 -21.82
N VAL A 565 -10.26 4.23 -20.54
CA VAL A 565 -11.16 4.42 -19.40
C VAL A 565 -10.55 5.40 -18.41
N THR A 566 -11.32 6.43 -18.05
CA THR A 566 -11.00 7.38 -16.96
C THR A 566 -11.89 7.06 -15.78
N ALA A 567 -11.27 6.77 -14.63
CA ALA A 567 -11.97 6.58 -13.37
C ALA A 567 -12.48 7.91 -12.80
N ASN A 568 -13.59 7.83 -12.08
CA ASN A 568 -14.10 8.92 -11.24
C ASN A 568 -13.50 8.82 -9.82
N SER A 569 -13.77 9.80 -8.96
CA SER A 569 -13.33 9.75 -7.56
C SER A 569 -13.85 8.51 -6.84
N SER A 570 -12.96 7.85 -6.11
CA SER A 570 -13.23 6.63 -5.33
C SER A 570 -13.51 6.90 -3.85
N SER A 571 -13.13 8.06 -3.31
CA SER A 571 -13.43 8.47 -1.93
C SER A 571 -14.65 9.40 -1.85
N GLY A 572 -14.94 10.09 -2.96
CA GLY A 572 -15.89 11.19 -3.03
C GLY A 572 -15.36 12.53 -2.55
N SER A 573 -14.04 12.68 -2.52
CA SER A 573 -13.35 13.93 -2.15
C SER A 573 -13.70 15.10 -3.08
N LYS A 574 -13.79 14.83 -4.40
CA LYS A 574 -13.95 15.89 -5.41
C LYS A 574 -14.53 15.36 -6.72
N TYR A 575 -15.26 16.21 -7.44
CA TYR A 575 -15.96 15.90 -8.69
C TYR A 575 -15.94 17.09 -9.66
N TYR A 576 -15.94 16.83 -10.97
CA TYR A 576 -16.09 17.87 -11.99
C TYR A 576 -17.34 17.69 -12.86
N ASP A 577 -17.93 18.82 -13.25
CA ASP A 577 -19.01 18.89 -14.23
C ASP A 577 -18.52 18.55 -15.64
N ILE A 578 -19.29 17.74 -16.36
CA ILE A 578 -19.07 17.49 -17.79
C ILE A 578 -19.28 18.80 -18.56
N GLN A 579 -18.32 19.17 -19.42
CA GLN A 579 -18.41 20.40 -20.19
C GLN A 579 -19.54 20.35 -21.23
N SER A 580 -20.15 21.50 -21.50
CA SER A 580 -21.22 21.64 -22.51
C SER A 580 -20.65 21.74 -23.93
N GLN A 581 -19.98 20.68 -24.38
CA GLN A 581 -19.49 20.51 -25.75
C GLN A 581 -19.57 19.04 -26.17
N ASP A 582 -19.40 18.79 -27.47
CA ASP A 582 -19.42 17.44 -28.02
C ASP A 582 -18.02 16.81 -27.93
N PHE A 583 -17.95 15.59 -27.42
CA PHE A 583 -16.73 14.81 -27.25
C PHE A 583 -16.85 13.54 -28.09
N ALA A 584 -16.49 13.63 -29.37
CA ALA A 584 -16.69 12.55 -30.34
C ALA A 584 -16.01 11.22 -29.99
N PHE A 585 -15.00 11.24 -29.11
CA PHE A 585 -14.33 10.04 -28.60
C PHE A 585 -15.11 9.33 -27.50
N SER A 586 -16.02 10.00 -26.80
CA SER A 586 -16.68 9.48 -25.59
C SER A 586 -17.85 8.56 -25.96
N ALA A 587 -17.75 7.27 -25.62
CA ALA A 587 -18.86 6.32 -25.73
C ALA A 587 -19.81 6.46 -24.53
N VAL A 588 -19.24 6.53 -23.32
CA VAL A 588 -19.98 6.74 -22.06
C VAL A 588 -19.27 7.81 -21.25
N GLN A 589 -20.05 8.74 -20.70
CA GLN A 589 -19.58 9.72 -19.73
C GLN A 589 -20.60 9.79 -18.59
N ASN A 590 -20.14 9.76 -17.34
CA ASN A 590 -21.01 9.79 -16.17
C ASN A 590 -20.44 10.70 -15.07
N GLN A 591 -21.28 11.63 -14.61
CA GLN A 591 -21.05 12.36 -13.38
C GLN A 591 -22.34 12.44 -12.57
N GLU A 592 -22.38 11.68 -11.49
CA GLU A 592 -23.51 11.63 -10.56
C GLU A 592 -23.16 12.08 -9.14
N TYR A 593 -21.93 12.57 -8.93
CA TYR A 593 -21.44 13.06 -7.63
C TYR A 593 -21.51 11.99 -6.54
N THR A 594 -21.21 10.75 -6.92
CA THR A 594 -21.11 9.59 -6.03
C THR A 594 -19.79 8.87 -6.29
N PRO A 595 -19.14 8.30 -5.26
CA PRO A 595 -17.90 7.58 -5.48
C PRO A 595 -18.12 6.37 -6.38
N ASN A 596 -17.13 6.06 -7.22
CA ASN A 596 -17.16 4.88 -8.09
C ASN A 596 -15.89 4.03 -7.91
N PHE A 597 -16.03 2.75 -8.25
CA PHE A 597 -14.91 1.84 -8.48
C PHE A 597 -15.26 0.92 -9.65
N THR A 598 -14.26 0.36 -10.31
CA THR A 598 -14.45 -0.57 -11.43
C THR A 598 -13.91 -1.94 -11.04
N ASN A 599 -14.73 -2.99 -11.19
CA ASN A 599 -14.23 -4.36 -11.18
C ASN A 599 -13.77 -4.72 -12.59
N VAL A 600 -12.57 -5.29 -12.71
CA VAL A 600 -11.98 -5.71 -13.97
C VAL A 600 -11.71 -7.20 -13.89
N GLU A 601 -12.26 -7.99 -14.81
CA GLU A 601 -12.04 -9.43 -14.92
C GLU A 601 -11.27 -9.72 -16.20
N VAL A 602 -10.10 -10.34 -16.07
CA VAL A 602 -9.20 -10.68 -17.17
C VAL A 602 -9.20 -12.18 -17.37
N THR A 603 -9.42 -12.58 -18.61
CA THR A 603 -9.32 -13.97 -19.08
C THR A 603 -8.42 -14.02 -20.29
N ALA A 604 -8.12 -15.23 -20.77
CA ALA A 604 -7.35 -15.41 -22.00
C ALA A 604 -7.98 -14.71 -23.23
N ASP A 605 -9.31 -14.53 -23.24
CA ASP A 605 -10.07 -14.06 -24.41
C ASP A 605 -10.77 -12.72 -24.21
N SER A 606 -10.84 -12.19 -22.99
CA SER A 606 -11.46 -10.88 -22.74
C SER A 606 -11.01 -10.18 -21.47
N ILE A 607 -11.10 -8.85 -21.48
CA ILE A 607 -11.09 -7.97 -20.31
C ILE A 607 -12.51 -7.40 -20.12
N ALA A 608 -13.22 -7.83 -19.09
CA ALA A 608 -14.53 -7.29 -18.72
C ALA A 608 -14.38 -6.23 -17.64
N MET A 609 -15.06 -5.10 -17.79
CA MET A 609 -15.02 -3.97 -16.86
C MET A 609 -16.44 -3.55 -16.50
N THR A 610 -16.74 -3.58 -15.21
CA THR A 610 -18.02 -3.10 -14.69
C THR A 610 -17.77 -2.04 -13.63
N THR A 611 -18.26 -0.83 -13.87
CA THR A 611 -18.12 0.31 -12.97
C THR A 611 -19.34 0.42 -12.07
N TYR A 612 -19.13 0.53 -10.78
CA TYR A 612 -20.17 0.55 -9.76
C TYR A 612 -20.20 1.86 -9.00
N ARG A 613 -21.40 2.27 -8.59
CA ARG A 613 -21.55 3.26 -7.53
C ARG A 613 -21.21 2.62 -6.19
N THR A 614 -20.31 3.23 -5.42
CA THR A 614 -20.00 2.75 -4.07
C THR A 614 -21.23 2.71 -3.18
N ALA A 615 -22.15 3.68 -3.30
CA ALA A 615 -23.27 3.83 -2.37
C ALA A 615 -24.16 2.57 -2.27
N ASP A 616 -24.47 1.93 -3.41
CA ASP A 616 -25.45 0.84 -3.50
C ASP A 616 -25.08 -0.30 -4.45
N LEU A 617 -23.85 -0.30 -5.01
CA LEU A 617 -23.37 -1.29 -5.98
C LEU A 617 -24.22 -1.39 -7.25
N SER A 618 -24.95 -0.32 -7.60
CA SER A 618 -25.60 -0.25 -8.91
C SER A 618 -24.58 0.09 -10.00
N VAL A 619 -24.77 -0.52 -11.17
CA VAL A 619 -23.88 -0.36 -12.34
C VAL A 619 -24.01 1.05 -12.92
N VAL A 620 -22.86 1.68 -13.18
CA VAL A 620 -22.70 2.92 -13.94
C VAL A 620 -22.50 2.61 -15.41
N ASP A 621 -21.60 1.67 -15.71
CA ASP A 621 -21.24 1.25 -17.06
C ASP A 621 -20.69 -0.19 -17.03
N GLU A 622 -20.82 -0.89 -18.15
CA GLU A 622 -20.30 -2.25 -18.36
C GLU A 622 -19.79 -2.39 -19.80
N VAL A 623 -18.58 -2.91 -19.95
CA VAL A 623 -17.97 -3.18 -21.25
C VAL A 623 -17.12 -4.45 -21.17
N THR A 624 -17.06 -5.21 -22.25
CA THR A 624 -16.13 -6.34 -22.40
C THR A 624 -15.26 -6.12 -23.63
N LEU A 625 -13.97 -5.92 -23.44
CA LEU A 625 -13.00 -5.94 -24.53
C LEU A 625 -12.66 -7.40 -24.84
N SER A 626 -13.11 -7.91 -25.99
CA SER A 626 -12.80 -9.27 -26.43
C SER A 626 -11.61 -9.30 -27.38
N ARG A 627 -10.80 -10.34 -27.33
CA ARG A 627 -9.77 -10.58 -28.34
C ARG A 627 -10.42 -10.94 -29.68
N PRO A 628 -9.89 -10.47 -30.82
CA PRO A 628 -10.31 -10.97 -32.11
C PRO A 628 -10.13 -12.48 -32.17
N ALA A 629 -11.07 -13.18 -32.81
CA ALA A 629 -10.85 -14.60 -33.09
C ALA A 629 -9.56 -14.75 -33.91
N ASP A 630 -8.68 -15.67 -33.50
CA ASP A 630 -7.51 -16.04 -34.30
C ASP A 630 -7.98 -16.21 -35.75
N PRO A 631 -7.29 -15.62 -36.75
CA PRO A 631 -7.61 -15.88 -38.13
C PRO A 631 -7.34 -17.37 -38.35
N THR A 632 -8.41 -18.17 -38.20
CA THR A 632 -8.36 -19.61 -38.37
C THR A 632 -7.63 -19.88 -39.66
N GLU A 633 -6.66 -20.79 -39.59
CA GLU A 633 -6.11 -21.51 -40.73
C GLU A 633 -7.19 -21.61 -41.81
N PRO A 634 -6.92 -21.15 -43.05
CA PRO A 634 -7.96 -20.96 -44.05
C PRO A 634 -8.77 -22.25 -44.18
N PRO A 635 -10.10 -22.16 -44.32
CA PRO A 635 -10.95 -23.34 -44.35
C PRO A 635 -10.40 -24.28 -45.41
N VAL A 636 -10.02 -25.49 -45.01
CA VAL A 636 -9.54 -26.52 -45.91
C VAL A 636 -10.64 -26.75 -46.93
N ASP A 637 -10.46 -26.26 -48.15
CA ASP A 637 -11.37 -26.49 -49.27
C ASP A 637 -11.35 -27.99 -49.56
N PRO A 638 -12.44 -28.75 -49.32
CA PRO A 638 -12.46 -30.19 -49.57
C PRO A 638 -12.46 -30.53 -51.07
N THR A 639 -12.24 -29.56 -51.96
CA THR A 639 -12.29 -29.73 -53.41
C THR A 639 -11.01 -29.37 -54.19
N ASP A 640 -9.89 -29.04 -53.53
CA ASP A 640 -8.60 -28.87 -54.24
C ASP A 640 -7.82 -30.20 -54.37
N PRO A 641 -7.71 -30.80 -55.58
CA PRO A 641 -7.06 -32.08 -55.77
C PRO A 641 -5.61 -31.87 -56.22
N THR A 642 -4.74 -31.36 -55.34
CA THR A 642 -3.29 -31.35 -55.59
C THR A 642 -2.43 -31.71 -54.37
N THR A 643 -2.70 -32.86 -53.76
CA THR A 643 -1.70 -33.61 -52.96
C THR A 643 -1.41 -34.96 -53.64
N PRO A 644 -0.14 -35.34 -53.86
CA PRO A 644 0.19 -36.63 -54.47
C PRO A 644 -0.07 -37.78 -53.49
N PRO A 645 -0.44 -38.99 -53.98
CA PRO A 645 -0.88 -40.08 -53.13
C PRO A 645 0.30 -40.67 -52.34
N VAL A 646 0.08 -40.87 -51.04
CA VAL A 646 0.94 -41.66 -50.17
C VAL A 646 0.75 -43.14 -50.52
N ASP A 647 1.86 -43.80 -50.87
CA ASP A 647 1.95 -45.23 -51.20
C ASP A 647 1.77 -46.10 -49.94
N PRO A 648 0.75 -46.98 -49.86
CA PRO A 648 0.51 -47.82 -48.70
C PRO A 648 1.21 -49.17 -48.88
N THR A 649 2.54 -49.21 -48.89
CA THR A 649 3.28 -50.49 -48.87
C THR A 649 4.58 -50.45 -48.05
N THR A 650 4.47 -50.44 -46.72
CA THR A 650 5.55 -50.94 -45.84
C THR A 650 4.99 -51.66 -44.60
N PRO A 651 5.51 -52.86 -44.23
CA PRO A 651 4.97 -53.70 -43.15
C PRO A 651 5.45 -53.26 -41.76
N PRO A 652 4.85 -53.75 -40.65
CA PRO A 652 5.19 -53.31 -39.30
C PRO A 652 6.60 -53.76 -38.93
N VAL A 653 7.42 -52.83 -38.44
CA VAL A 653 8.79 -53.11 -38.00
C VAL A 653 8.78 -53.51 -36.53
N ASP A 654 9.46 -54.63 -36.29
CA ASP A 654 9.75 -55.35 -35.05
C ASP A 654 10.53 -54.49 -34.03
N PRO A 655 10.13 -54.43 -32.73
CA PRO A 655 10.74 -53.57 -31.72
C PRO A 655 12.05 -54.14 -31.10
N THR A 656 12.90 -54.84 -31.87
CA THR A 656 14.05 -55.57 -31.28
C THR A 656 15.45 -55.22 -31.82
N THR A 657 15.68 -54.00 -32.30
CA THR A 657 17.07 -53.53 -32.51
C THR A 657 17.26 -52.06 -32.12
N PRO A 658 18.23 -51.73 -31.24
CA PRO A 658 18.42 -50.39 -30.71
C PRO A 658 19.08 -49.45 -31.74
N PRO A 659 18.83 -48.14 -31.66
CA PRO A 659 19.53 -47.15 -32.47
C PRO A 659 21.02 -47.13 -32.17
N VAL A 660 21.81 -46.87 -33.19
CA VAL A 660 23.26 -46.71 -33.13
C VAL A 660 23.59 -45.37 -32.44
N ASP A 661 24.33 -45.50 -31.34
CA ASP A 661 24.95 -44.47 -30.50
C ASP A 661 25.82 -43.47 -31.29
N PRO A 662 25.53 -42.15 -31.24
CA PRO A 662 26.49 -41.10 -31.48
C PRO A 662 26.94 -40.46 -30.14
N GLY A 663 27.86 -41.11 -29.42
CA GLY A 663 28.63 -40.50 -28.34
C GLY A 663 27.94 -40.45 -26.97
N THR A 664 27.86 -41.59 -26.31
CA THR A 664 27.58 -41.72 -24.86
C THR A 664 28.58 -40.96 -23.97
N GLY A 665 28.25 -39.71 -23.64
CA GLY A 665 28.60 -39.09 -22.37
C GLY A 665 27.29 -38.73 -21.66
N GLU A 666 27.14 -39.06 -20.38
CA GLU A 666 26.04 -38.50 -19.57
C GLU A 666 26.12 -36.96 -19.62
N PRO A 667 24.98 -36.26 -19.68
CA PRO A 667 24.98 -34.79 -19.64
C PRO A 667 25.73 -34.33 -18.38
N THR A 668 26.60 -33.33 -18.56
CA THR A 668 27.42 -32.80 -17.46
C THR A 668 26.71 -31.61 -16.85
N ALA A 669 26.55 -31.61 -15.52
CA ALA A 669 25.90 -30.53 -14.80
C ALA A 669 26.68 -29.21 -14.91
N VAL A 670 25.97 -28.10 -15.12
CA VAL A 670 26.57 -26.75 -15.08
C VAL A 670 27.09 -26.46 -13.65
N PRO A 671 28.31 -25.93 -13.46
CA PRO A 671 28.82 -25.62 -12.12
C PRO A 671 27.91 -24.64 -11.35
N LEU A 672 27.72 -24.83 -10.04
CA LEU A 672 26.95 -23.91 -9.18
C LEU A 672 27.39 -22.44 -9.29
N SER A 673 28.67 -22.19 -9.59
CA SER A 673 29.22 -20.84 -9.79
C SER A 673 28.71 -20.12 -11.04
N GLU A 674 28.03 -20.81 -11.94
CA GLU A 674 27.44 -20.26 -13.17
C GLU A 674 25.92 -20.04 -13.03
N LEU A 675 25.32 -20.39 -11.88
CA LEU A 675 23.94 -20.04 -11.58
C LEU A 675 23.83 -18.54 -11.29
N THR A 676 22.75 -17.93 -11.80
CA THR A 676 22.47 -16.50 -11.63
C THR A 676 21.06 -16.28 -11.08
N GLU A 677 20.83 -15.17 -10.38
CA GLU A 677 19.48 -14.80 -9.91
C GLU A 677 18.47 -14.67 -11.06
N ALA A 678 18.90 -14.24 -12.25
CA ALA A 678 18.04 -14.17 -13.44
C ALA A 678 17.44 -15.53 -13.86
N THR A 679 18.11 -16.63 -13.47
CA THR A 679 17.70 -18.01 -13.73
C THR A 679 17.18 -18.72 -12.48
N HIS A 680 17.08 -18.03 -11.33
CA HIS A 680 16.57 -18.58 -10.07
C HIS A 680 15.04 -18.57 -10.06
N THR A 681 14.45 -19.31 -11.00
CA THR A 681 13.04 -19.18 -11.36
C THR A 681 12.25 -20.47 -11.14
N LEU A 682 12.87 -21.51 -10.61
CA LEU A 682 12.22 -22.79 -10.32
C LEU A 682 11.61 -22.77 -8.91
N VAL A 683 10.31 -23.08 -8.80
CA VAL A 683 9.63 -23.16 -7.51
C VAL A 683 9.36 -24.61 -7.17
N VAL A 684 10.01 -25.15 -6.13
CA VAL A 684 9.70 -26.49 -5.63
C VAL A 684 8.43 -26.43 -4.79
N THR A 685 7.36 -27.08 -5.25
CA THR A 685 6.03 -26.99 -4.66
C THR A 685 5.73 -28.11 -3.67
N ALA A 686 6.34 -29.28 -3.85
CA ALA A 686 6.22 -30.40 -2.92
C ALA A 686 7.44 -31.33 -2.96
N VAL A 687 7.75 -31.94 -1.82
CA VAL A 687 8.69 -33.06 -1.72
C VAL A 687 8.00 -34.18 -0.96
N ASP A 688 7.83 -35.33 -1.60
CA ASP A 688 7.34 -36.56 -0.97
C ASP A 688 8.55 -37.44 -0.62
N GLU A 689 9.00 -37.34 0.62
CA GLU A 689 10.13 -38.13 1.12
C GLU A 689 9.82 -39.64 1.17
N ALA A 690 8.54 -40.04 1.25
CA ALA A 690 8.14 -41.45 1.32
C ALA A 690 8.16 -42.12 -0.07
N GLU A 691 7.76 -41.39 -1.11
CA GLU A 691 7.81 -41.84 -2.50
C GLU A 691 9.14 -41.51 -3.19
N GLY A 692 9.93 -40.60 -2.59
CA GLY A 692 11.20 -40.12 -3.13
C GLY A 692 10.98 -39.27 -4.37
N THR A 693 9.95 -38.42 -4.39
CA THR A 693 9.58 -37.57 -5.52
C THR A 693 9.56 -36.10 -5.11
N LEU A 694 9.77 -35.24 -6.10
CA LEU A 694 9.74 -33.80 -5.96
C LEU A 694 8.87 -33.24 -7.08
N THR A 695 7.95 -32.34 -6.73
CA THR A 695 7.16 -31.57 -7.68
C THR A 695 7.66 -30.14 -7.67
N ALA A 696 7.89 -29.58 -8.86
CA ALA A 696 8.31 -28.21 -9.07
C ALA A 696 7.53 -27.56 -10.21
N THR A 697 7.48 -26.25 -10.21
CA THR A 697 6.92 -25.44 -11.28
C THR A 697 8.05 -24.69 -11.97
N VAL A 698 8.18 -24.90 -13.28
CA VAL A 698 9.10 -24.15 -14.15
C VAL A 698 8.41 -22.88 -14.66
N PRO A 699 9.17 -21.83 -15.02
CA PRO A 699 8.62 -20.67 -15.72
C PRO A 699 7.91 -21.09 -17.00
N ARG A 700 6.84 -20.38 -17.37
CA ARG A 700 6.01 -20.72 -18.54
C ARG A 700 6.81 -20.77 -19.85
N ARG A 701 7.87 -19.98 -20.01
CA ARG A 701 8.78 -20.05 -21.17
C ARG A 701 9.46 -21.42 -21.35
N LEU A 702 9.53 -22.21 -20.28
CA LEU A 702 10.10 -23.55 -20.23
C LEU A 702 9.01 -24.64 -20.12
N ALA A 703 7.72 -24.28 -20.12
CA ALA A 703 6.64 -25.26 -20.07
C ALA A 703 6.69 -26.17 -21.30
N GLY A 704 6.70 -27.49 -21.10
CA GLY A 704 6.85 -28.48 -22.17
C GLY A 704 8.27 -28.60 -22.73
N ALA A 705 9.24 -27.83 -22.24
CA ALA A 705 10.63 -27.93 -22.67
C ALA A 705 11.29 -29.21 -22.11
N ALA A 706 12.05 -29.91 -22.94
CA ALA A 706 12.89 -31.03 -22.50
C ALA A 706 14.19 -30.46 -21.89
N LEU A 707 14.33 -30.55 -20.57
CA LEU A 707 15.48 -30.05 -19.82
C LEU A 707 16.18 -31.22 -19.13
N ASP A 708 17.52 -31.21 -19.11
CA ASP A 708 18.30 -32.12 -18.28
C ASP A 708 18.26 -31.64 -16.82
N TRP A 709 17.83 -32.51 -15.91
CA TRP A 709 17.66 -32.17 -14.49
C TRP A 709 18.79 -32.69 -13.61
N PHE A 710 19.28 -31.85 -12.70
CA PHE A 710 20.37 -32.19 -11.77
C PHE A 710 20.08 -31.76 -10.33
N VAL A 711 20.45 -32.59 -9.35
CA VAL A 711 20.56 -32.20 -7.94
C VAL A 711 22.02 -31.94 -7.60
N HIS A 712 22.34 -30.79 -7.02
CA HIS A 712 23.71 -30.27 -6.89
C HIS A 712 24.41 -30.45 -5.54
N SER A 713 23.83 -31.19 -4.58
CA SER A 713 24.55 -31.56 -3.34
C SER A 713 25.73 -32.50 -3.60
N GLU A 714 25.58 -33.35 -4.60
CA GLU A 714 26.60 -33.98 -5.44
C GLU A 714 25.91 -34.09 -6.82
N PRO A 715 26.45 -33.54 -7.92
CA PRO A 715 25.72 -33.49 -9.20
C PRO A 715 25.23 -34.88 -9.64
N VAL A 716 23.92 -35.12 -9.49
CA VAL A 716 23.25 -36.35 -9.90
C VAL A 716 22.21 -35.99 -10.96
N TYR A 717 22.32 -36.62 -12.12
CA TYR A 717 21.35 -36.51 -13.21
C TYR A 717 20.05 -37.24 -12.85
N LEU A 718 18.92 -36.53 -12.95
CA LEU A 718 17.59 -37.05 -12.62
C LEU A 718 16.80 -37.50 -13.85
N GLY A 719 17.17 -37.07 -15.05
CA GLY A 719 16.46 -37.33 -16.30
C GLY A 719 16.18 -36.06 -17.11
N ASP A 720 15.57 -36.24 -18.27
CA ASP A 720 15.21 -35.20 -19.25
C ASP A 720 13.69 -34.97 -19.32
N ASP A 721 12.97 -35.30 -18.23
CA ASP A 721 11.51 -35.23 -18.20
C ASP A 721 11.04 -33.78 -18.46
N PRO A 722 10.20 -33.56 -19.50
CA PRO A 722 9.62 -32.25 -19.73
C PRO A 722 8.57 -31.97 -18.65
N SER A 723 8.41 -30.69 -18.28
CA SER A 723 7.21 -30.29 -17.55
C SER A 723 5.97 -30.51 -18.42
N ASP A 724 4.78 -30.57 -17.82
CA ASP A 724 3.55 -30.49 -18.59
C ASP A 724 3.33 -29.07 -19.17
N ASP A 725 2.25 -28.92 -19.95
CA ASP A 725 1.85 -27.67 -20.61
C ASP A 725 1.54 -26.55 -19.59
N ASP A 726 1.30 -26.92 -18.31
CA ASP A 726 1.07 -26.00 -17.19
C ASP A 726 2.37 -25.67 -16.43
N GLY A 727 3.52 -26.15 -16.91
CA GLY A 727 4.83 -25.90 -16.29
C GLY A 727 5.10 -26.76 -15.05
N VAL A 728 4.29 -27.77 -14.75
CA VAL A 728 4.48 -28.65 -13.60
C VAL A 728 5.38 -29.82 -13.99
N LEU A 729 6.42 -30.03 -13.17
CA LEU A 729 7.40 -31.09 -13.32
C LEU A 729 7.37 -31.97 -12.08
N THR A 730 7.39 -33.29 -12.27
CA THR A 730 7.59 -34.25 -11.17
C THR A 730 8.83 -35.09 -11.45
N LEU A 731 9.83 -34.97 -10.59
CA LEU A 731 11.08 -35.71 -10.67
C LEU A 731 11.20 -36.72 -9.54
N ARG A 732 11.93 -37.81 -9.79
CA ARG A 732 12.32 -38.76 -8.75
C ARG A 732 13.67 -38.39 -8.16
N LEU A 733 13.73 -38.25 -6.84
CA LEU A 733 14.96 -37.94 -6.12
C LEU A 733 15.88 -39.18 -6.02
N PRO A 734 17.21 -39.00 -5.95
CA PRO A 734 18.16 -40.09 -5.77
C PRO A 734 17.97 -40.77 -4.40
N GLU A 735 18.06 -42.10 -4.37
CA GLU A 735 18.06 -42.84 -3.10
C GLU A 735 19.28 -42.46 -2.25
N GLY A 736 19.06 -42.15 -0.97
CA GLY A 736 20.12 -41.83 -0.03
C GLY A 736 20.60 -40.38 -0.05
N LEU A 737 19.87 -39.48 -0.72
CA LEU A 737 20.09 -38.03 -0.59
C LEU A 737 19.94 -37.63 0.89
N GLY A 738 21.00 -37.08 1.48
CA GLY A 738 21.06 -36.78 2.92
C GLY A 738 20.14 -35.63 3.31
N ALA A 739 19.84 -35.49 4.60
CA ALA A 739 19.08 -34.34 5.10
C ALA A 739 19.86 -33.03 4.90
N GLY A 740 19.17 -31.95 4.55
CA GLY A 740 19.73 -30.63 4.32
C GLY A 740 19.14 -29.93 3.09
N THR A 741 19.70 -28.77 2.75
CA THR A 741 19.32 -28.00 1.56
C THR A 741 20.02 -28.54 0.32
N HIS A 742 19.26 -28.70 -0.75
CA HIS A 742 19.70 -29.16 -2.05
C HIS A 742 19.31 -28.13 -3.12
N THR A 743 20.09 -28.06 -4.20
CA THR A 743 19.80 -27.22 -5.36
C THR A 743 19.39 -28.10 -6.52
N LEU A 744 18.25 -27.79 -7.13
CA LEU A 744 17.74 -28.43 -8.35
C LEU A 744 17.98 -27.48 -9.53
N VAL A 745 18.55 -28.00 -10.61
CA VAL A 745 18.91 -27.23 -11.81
C VAL A 745 18.32 -27.92 -13.05
N GLY A 746 17.67 -27.15 -13.92
CA GLY A 746 17.24 -27.55 -15.25
C GLY A 746 18.06 -26.80 -16.31
N GLN A 747 18.62 -27.54 -17.27
CA GLN A 747 19.50 -27.00 -18.31
C GLN A 747 19.18 -27.58 -19.69
N THR A 748 19.44 -26.82 -20.76
CA THR A 748 19.49 -27.31 -22.14
C THR A 748 20.96 -27.60 -22.51
N ASP A 749 21.22 -28.78 -23.07
CA ASP A 749 22.47 -29.21 -23.72
C ASP A 749 23.73 -28.31 -23.57
N ALA A 750 24.48 -28.51 -22.47
CA ALA A 750 25.79 -27.92 -22.18
C ALA A 750 25.91 -26.37 -22.23
N THR A 751 24.81 -25.63 -22.40
CA THR A 751 24.79 -24.16 -22.43
C THR A 751 23.98 -23.58 -21.27
N GLY A 752 24.57 -23.53 -20.08
CA GLY A 752 24.03 -22.78 -18.94
C GLY A 752 22.77 -23.36 -18.28
N ALA A 753 22.44 -22.89 -17.08
CA ALA A 753 21.18 -23.24 -16.41
C ALA A 753 20.05 -22.36 -16.96
N GLU A 754 18.93 -22.98 -17.35
CA GLU A 754 17.72 -22.27 -17.79
C GLU A 754 16.84 -21.87 -16.61
N THR A 755 16.86 -22.71 -15.58
CA THR A 755 16.17 -22.49 -14.32
C THR A 755 16.85 -23.25 -13.19
N TRP A 756 16.83 -22.72 -11.98
CA TRP A 756 17.24 -23.43 -10.78
C TRP A 756 16.42 -22.99 -9.58
N GLY A 757 16.44 -23.80 -8.51
CA GLY A 757 15.77 -23.53 -7.23
C GLY A 757 16.31 -24.44 -6.12
N THR A 758 15.92 -24.17 -4.88
CA THR A 758 16.35 -24.99 -3.72
C THR A 758 15.19 -25.75 -3.09
N PHE A 759 15.49 -26.93 -2.52
CA PHE A 759 14.57 -27.68 -1.67
C PHE A 759 15.28 -28.21 -0.43
N GLU A 760 14.52 -28.51 0.61
CA GLU A 760 15.05 -29.04 1.86
C GLU A 760 14.54 -30.47 2.10
N LEU A 761 15.45 -31.37 2.51
CA LEU A 761 15.10 -32.70 2.99
C LEU A 761 15.26 -32.76 4.51
N THR A 762 14.25 -33.28 5.19
CA THR A 762 14.30 -33.46 6.64
C THR A 762 14.99 -34.78 7.01
N ALA A 763 15.62 -34.82 8.19
CA ALA A 763 16.19 -36.07 8.68
C ALA A 763 15.06 -37.05 9.00
N ALA A 764 15.08 -38.23 8.36
CA ALA A 764 14.15 -39.31 8.66
C ALA A 764 14.09 -39.52 10.19
N SER A 765 12.92 -39.27 10.78
CA SER A 765 12.74 -39.42 12.22
C SER A 765 12.97 -40.89 12.60
N ASP A 766 13.93 -41.16 13.48
CA ASP A 766 14.12 -42.48 14.08
C ASP A 766 12.75 -42.97 14.63
N PRO A 767 12.32 -44.20 14.32
CA PRO A 767 11.13 -44.73 14.95
C PRO A 767 11.38 -44.81 16.45
N LEU A 768 10.52 -44.13 17.23
CA LEU A 768 10.54 -44.14 18.69
C LEU A 768 10.74 -45.58 19.21
N PRO A 769 11.68 -45.83 20.14
CA PRO A 769 11.86 -47.16 20.70
C PRO A 769 10.62 -47.57 21.50
N GLY A 770 9.86 -48.51 20.94
CA GLY A 770 8.71 -49.13 21.59
C GLY A 770 9.12 -49.92 22.84
N THR A 771 8.35 -49.74 23.91
CA THR A 771 8.37 -50.52 25.15
C THR A 771 8.30 -52.04 24.92
N PRO A 772 9.01 -52.87 25.70
CA PRO A 772 9.13 -54.31 25.44
C PRO A 772 8.07 -55.19 26.16
N GLY A 773 7.66 -56.26 25.48
CA GLY A 773 6.96 -57.45 26.02
C GLY A 773 5.48 -57.50 25.64
N ALA A 774 4.89 -58.57 25.13
CA ALA A 774 5.23 -59.99 25.16
C ALA A 774 4.44 -60.73 24.06
N GLY A 775 4.95 -61.86 23.56
CA GLY A 775 4.12 -62.85 22.88
C GLY A 775 4.80 -63.55 21.71
N ALA A 776 5.30 -64.75 21.98
CA ALA A 776 5.93 -65.68 21.05
C ALA A 776 4.99 -66.16 19.94
N GLY A 777 5.56 -66.59 18.81
CA GLY A 777 4.90 -67.56 17.93
C GLY A 777 5.42 -67.61 16.51
N ALA A 778 6.31 -68.57 16.24
CA ALA A 778 6.87 -68.94 14.94
C ALA A 778 5.81 -69.18 13.83
N GLY A 779 6.20 -69.00 12.57
CA GLY A 779 5.46 -69.58 11.44
C GLY A 779 5.86 -69.09 10.05
N THR A 780 6.51 -69.98 9.31
CA THR A 780 6.95 -69.93 7.90
C THR A 780 5.81 -69.98 6.85
N GLY A 781 6.09 -69.55 5.62
CA GLY A 781 5.44 -70.01 4.37
C GLY A 781 4.40 -69.03 3.78
N SER A 782 4.63 -68.41 2.63
CA SER A 782 4.48 -68.91 1.25
C SER A 782 3.04 -68.86 0.69
N GLU A 783 2.92 -68.12 -0.41
CA GLU A 783 2.01 -68.28 -1.56
C GLU A 783 0.47 -68.10 -1.43
N ALA A 784 -0.01 -67.19 -2.29
CA ALA A 784 -1.15 -67.26 -3.22
C ALA A 784 -2.51 -67.82 -2.77
N GLY A 785 -3.57 -67.05 -3.01
CA GLY A 785 -4.94 -67.57 -2.95
C GLY A 785 -6.02 -66.54 -3.28
N THR A 786 -6.47 -66.58 -4.53
CA THR A 786 -7.71 -66.03 -5.10
C THR A 786 -8.97 -66.23 -4.24
N GLY A 787 -9.95 -65.32 -4.35
CA GLY A 787 -11.31 -65.62 -3.91
C GLY A 787 -12.31 -64.47 -3.99
N ALA A 788 -13.04 -64.40 -5.10
CA ALA A 788 -14.23 -63.58 -5.27
C ALA A 788 -15.35 -63.97 -4.28
N GLY A 789 -16.21 -63.01 -3.93
CA GLY A 789 -17.38 -63.24 -3.08
C GLY A 789 -18.38 -62.09 -3.13
N THR A 790 -19.25 -62.13 -4.13
CA THR A 790 -20.45 -61.30 -4.34
C THR A 790 -21.54 -61.47 -3.27
N SER A 791 -22.23 -60.38 -2.90
CA SER A 791 -23.71 -60.31 -2.71
C SER A 791 -24.08 -58.86 -2.34
N ALA A 792 -24.79 -58.07 -3.15
CA ALA A 792 -26.19 -58.16 -3.62
C ALA A 792 -27.24 -57.63 -2.62
N GLY A 793 -28.07 -56.70 -3.13
CA GLY A 793 -29.34 -56.21 -2.56
C GLY A 793 -29.23 -54.78 -2.01
N GLY A 794 -29.78 -53.72 -2.60
CA GLY A 794 -31.11 -53.57 -3.21
C GLY A 794 -31.98 -52.76 -2.24
N SER A 795 -32.17 -51.45 -2.44
CA SER A 795 -33.35 -50.87 -3.11
C SER A 795 -34.17 -49.96 -2.17
N THR A 796 -34.18 -48.66 -2.50
CA THR A 796 -35.32 -47.73 -2.55
C THR A 796 -36.06 -47.23 -1.28
N ALA A 797 -36.13 -45.89 -1.24
CA ALA A 797 -37.31 -45.03 -1.02
C ALA A 797 -37.48 -44.33 0.35
N THR A 798 -37.14 -43.03 0.33
CA THR A 798 -37.89 -41.85 0.82
C THR A 798 -38.79 -41.97 2.06
N ALA A 799 -38.47 -41.17 3.08
CA ALA A 799 -39.43 -40.32 3.80
C ALA A 799 -38.71 -39.17 4.53
N GLN A 800 -39.16 -37.94 4.33
CA GLN A 800 -38.95 -36.82 5.24
C GLN A 800 -39.72 -37.05 6.55
N ALA A 801 -39.12 -36.71 7.69
CA ALA A 801 -39.67 -35.79 8.69
C ALA A 801 -38.75 -35.76 9.93
N ASP A 802 -38.45 -34.52 10.34
CA ASP A 802 -38.11 -33.99 11.66
C ASP A 802 -37.17 -34.74 12.64
N GLY A 803 -36.34 -33.93 13.31
CA GLY A 803 -35.39 -34.40 14.31
C GLY A 803 -34.28 -33.38 14.57
N THR A 804 -34.68 -32.16 14.90
CA THR A 804 -33.82 -31.10 15.41
C THR A 804 -33.23 -31.42 16.80
N LEU A 805 -32.20 -30.64 17.14
CA LEU A 805 -31.56 -30.39 18.45
C LEU A 805 -30.31 -31.22 18.75
N ALA A 806 -29.19 -30.66 19.20
CA ALA A 806 -28.72 -29.28 19.33
C ALA A 806 -27.21 -29.35 19.63
N PHE A 807 -26.38 -28.58 18.92
CA PHE A 807 -25.04 -28.23 19.38
C PHE A 807 -25.13 -26.83 20.00
N THR A 808 -24.88 -26.73 21.30
CA THR A 808 -24.82 -25.45 22.02
C THR A 808 -23.46 -24.82 21.77
N GLY A 809 -23.41 -23.90 20.81
CA GLY A 809 -22.41 -22.84 20.77
C GLY A 809 -22.83 -21.75 21.73
N SER A 810 -21.99 -21.47 22.73
CA SER A 810 -22.06 -20.26 23.54
C SER A 810 -20.66 -19.99 24.06
N ASP A 811 -20.02 -18.93 23.55
CA ASP A 811 -19.56 -17.79 24.36
C ASP A 811 -18.54 -16.95 23.57
N ALA A 812 -19.01 -15.88 22.92
CA ALA A 812 -18.24 -14.66 22.61
C ALA A 812 -19.15 -13.57 21.99
N LEU A 813 -20.00 -12.94 22.81
CA LEU A 813 -20.54 -11.59 22.58
C LEU A 813 -20.76 -11.01 23.98
N PRO A 814 -20.24 -9.82 24.30
CA PRO A 814 -21.18 -8.70 24.35
C PRO A 814 -20.60 -7.29 24.08
N LEU A 815 -21.53 -6.34 23.87
CA LEU A 815 -21.42 -4.88 24.03
C LEU A 815 -21.20 -4.02 22.78
N ALA A 816 -22.10 -4.14 21.79
CA ALA A 816 -22.39 -3.06 20.84
C ALA A 816 -23.92 -2.91 20.59
N ALA A 817 -24.71 -2.76 21.65
CA ALA A 817 -26.15 -2.47 21.51
C ALA A 817 -26.74 -1.57 22.63
N GLY A 818 -25.89 -0.78 23.31
CA GLY A 818 -26.30 0.12 24.39
C GLY A 818 -26.32 1.61 24.05
N ALA A 819 -25.67 2.04 22.96
CA ALA A 819 -25.48 3.47 22.65
C ALA A 819 -26.49 4.04 21.62
N LEU A 820 -27.15 3.19 20.82
CA LEU A 820 -27.98 3.66 19.71
C LEU A 820 -29.40 4.13 20.13
N LEU A 821 -29.91 3.67 21.28
CA LEU A 821 -31.24 4.05 21.80
C LEU A 821 -31.24 5.35 22.63
N VAL A 822 -30.07 5.85 23.04
CA VAL A 822 -29.93 7.11 23.79
C VAL A 822 -29.75 8.32 22.84
N LEU A 823 -29.11 8.11 21.68
CA LEU A 823 -28.94 9.14 20.65
C LEU A 823 -30.24 9.47 19.88
N LEU A 824 -31.09 8.47 19.63
CA LEU A 824 -32.40 8.69 18.97
C LEU A 824 -33.45 9.36 19.88
N ALA A 825 -33.32 9.24 21.21
CA ALA A 825 -34.18 9.96 22.15
C ALA A 825 -33.74 11.42 22.36
N GLY A 826 -32.44 11.73 22.21
CA GLY A 826 -31.89 13.08 22.31
C GLY A 826 -32.26 13.98 21.13
N LEU A 827 -32.25 13.45 19.91
CA LEU A 827 -32.54 14.22 18.68
C LEU A 827 -34.02 14.64 18.60
N ALA A 828 -34.95 13.82 19.14
CA ALA A 828 -36.38 14.14 19.19
C ALA A 828 -36.73 15.26 20.19
N LEU A 829 -35.90 15.51 21.20
CA LEU A 829 -36.10 16.57 22.19
C LEU A 829 -35.60 17.95 21.72
N VAL A 830 -34.57 17.99 20.88
CA VAL A 830 -34.03 19.24 20.30
C VAL A 830 -34.93 19.80 19.19
N VAL A 831 -35.55 18.93 18.38
CA VAL A 831 -36.51 19.34 17.33
C VAL A 831 -37.82 19.89 17.92
N ARG A 832 -38.21 19.47 19.13
CA ARG A 832 -39.42 19.97 19.80
C ARG A 832 -39.23 21.30 20.52
N ALA A 833 -37.99 21.67 20.87
CA ALA A 833 -37.65 22.94 21.52
C ALA A 833 -37.57 24.12 20.53
N ARG A 834 -37.20 23.89 19.25
CA ARG A 834 -37.15 24.94 18.22
C ARG A 834 -38.52 25.37 17.65
N ARG A 835 -39.59 24.59 17.85
CA ARG A 835 -40.97 24.95 17.41
C ARG A 835 -41.80 25.72 18.44
N ARG A 836 -41.23 26.13 19.59
CA ARG A 836 -41.93 26.95 20.62
C ARG A 836 -41.33 28.33 20.89
N ARG A 837 -40.39 28.77 20.06
CA ARG A 837 -39.91 30.16 20.02
C ARG A 837 -39.82 30.64 18.56
N ALA A 838 -40.98 30.72 17.93
CA ALA A 838 -41.30 31.58 16.79
C ALA A 838 -42.73 32.09 17.02
#